data_AF-A0A7L4CPG3-F1
#
_entry.id   AF-A0A7L4CPG3-F1
#
_cell.length_a   1.000
_cell.length_b   1.000
_cell.length_c   1.000
_cell.angle_alpha   90.00
_cell.angle_beta   90.00
_cell.angle_gamma   90.00
#
_symmetry.space_group_name_H-M   'P 1'
#
loop_
_entity.id
_entity.type
_entity.pdbx_description
1 polymer ?
#
loop_
_entity_poly.entity_id
_entity_poly.type
_entity_poly.pdbx_seq_one_letter_code
_entity_poly.pdbx_strand_id
1 'polypeptide(L)'
;QLDPRIIQPFLAECRQTIAKLDNQNMKAIKGLEDRLYALDQMIASCSRLVNEQKELAQGFLANQKRAENLKDPSVLPDLCLSHANQLMIMLTNHRKLLDIKQKCTTAKQELANNLQVRLKWCCFVMLHADQDGEKLQALLRLVTELLERVKVVEALSTVPQMYCLAVVEVVRRKMFIKHYREWAGALIKDGKHLYEAEKAKRESFGKLFRKSFLRNRLFRGLDSWPPSFCTQKPRRFDSELPDISLNDLQFLQSFCPSEVQPLLRVPILCDFEPLHQHVRALHNLVKAAQSLDEMSQTITDLLNEQKASNSQASPQSATTPRMESTTGTALATSSRTPPSLSLQGPLCPPVCPPAPLEELSPDSIDAHTFDFETIAHPNLEQALKQGSLDLDSLAESPESDFMSAVNEFVIEENPISPNVISDPQSPEMMVESLYSSVINAIDSRRMQDTSSCVKDVSVENASLSVCMEKCRVIAQDSKVHLRGIKEDLCHFRTLVQREQCDFSNSLKCTSLEIVNTIEKVKLSLEKTLKDKHQKELQSLKSEYETKINKLLEDGEENKKKIKKLKGDLLGLEEVLQNKNDEFTMVKNEKEAVVCLQNEKDQKLLELECQMETQNCEIKELRQSREIVLEDLKKLHVENNEKLQLLRAELESLEQSHLKELENNLQARHLQEFEKVLAEHKDCLDQLKKENQHRLEQMQESHAVVMQEKQQQVEELQLKVSDLSDLRCKLEVELALKEAETDEMKLLLEESRNQQQETLKSQIDKETESLKKEIDKLNSKIQINSEEYQVGLSELRTLMTIEKDQCISELVDRYEEESNLLRTELNKVTLLNQKTSEAEKRLSEQITELQSKLELEVIALEKEKTEKLALCEQQEKYEAVIHKLKEEKELLVSTQEQDRQLLIQKLNCEKEDAVQTACKEFELQREAAEKGLLEKIQQLEMQVNQ
;
A
#
# COMPACT_ATOMS: atom_id res chain seq x y z
N GLN A 1 9.10 17.84 -24.17
CA GLN A 1 8.35 19.10 -23.96
C GLN A 1 8.95 19.99 -22.87
N LEU A 2 10.23 19.84 -22.54
CA LEU A 2 11.03 20.74 -21.71
C LEU A 2 12.32 21.00 -22.48
N ASP A 3 12.72 22.26 -22.64
CA ASP A 3 13.93 22.62 -23.39
C ASP A 3 15.17 22.42 -22.50
N PRO A 4 16.14 21.56 -22.89
CA PRO A 4 17.39 21.40 -22.16
C PRO A 4 18.16 22.71 -21.94
N ARG A 5 17.96 23.70 -22.82
CA ARG A 5 18.56 25.05 -22.72
C ARG A 5 18.05 25.85 -21.52
N ILE A 6 16.89 25.50 -20.96
CA ILE A 6 16.32 26.15 -19.77
C ILE A 6 16.70 25.37 -18.50
N ILE A 7 16.66 24.03 -18.57
CA ILE A 7 16.97 23.18 -17.40
C ILE A 7 18.46 23.19 -17.06
N GLN A 8 19.37 23.10 -18.04
CA GLN A 8 20.81 23.01 -17.73
C GLN A 8 21.39 24.23 -16.99
N PRO A 9 21.07 25.48 -17.36
CA PRO A 9 21.49 26.65 -16.60
C PRO A 9 20.95 26.65 -15.17
N PHE A 10 19.66 26.36 -14.98
CA PHE A 10 19.04 26.31 -13.66
C PHE A 10 19.68 25.23 -12.75
N LEU A 11 19.98 24.04 -13.29
CA LEU A 11 20.71 23.02 -12.54
C LEU A 11 22.17 23.43 -12.22
N ALA A 12 22.78 24.31 -13.01
CA ALA A 12 24.09 24.88 -12.70
C ALA A 12 24.01 25.94 -11.59
N GLU A 13 22.97 26.76 -11.57
CA GLU A 13 22.66 27.69 -10.47
C GLU A 13 22.44 26.93 -9.16
N CYS A 14 21.59 25.89 -9.16
CA CYS A 14 21.36 25.02 -7.99
C CYS A 14 22.67 24.45 -7.43
N ARG A 15 23.54 23.91 -8.30
CA ARG A 15 24.87 23.39 -7.90
C ARG A 15 25.76 24.49 -7.31
N GLN A 16 25.67 25.72 -7.82
CA GLN A 16 26.40 26.85 -7.26
C GLN A 16 25.85 27.26 -5.87
N THR A 17 24.53 27.20 -5.67
CA THR A 17 23.87 27.44 -4.38
C THR A 17 24.29 26.39 -3.34
N ILE A 18 24.33 25.12 -3.70
CA ILE A 18 24.84 24.02 -2.86
C ILE A 18 26.32 24.22 -2.52
N ALA A 19 27.17 24.54 -3.51
CA ALA A 19 28.59 24.81 -3.28
C ALA A 19 28.83 26.03 -2.37
N LYS A 20 27.91 27.02 -2.36
CA LYS A 20 27.92 28.11 -1.38
C LYS A 20 27.56 27.56 0.01
N LEU A 21 26.47 26.78 0.16
CA LEU A 21 26.06 26.20 1.45
C LEU A 21 27.20 25.46 2.15
N ASP A 22 28.05 24.73 1.42
CA ASP A 22 29.16 23.94 2.00
C ASP A 22 30.43 24.73 2.35
N ASN A 23 30.38 26.06 2.32
CA ASN A 23 31.48 26.91 2.79
C ASN A 23 31.69 26.83 4.31
N GLN A 24 32.53 25.88 4.74
CA GLN A 24 32.93 25.65 6.13
C GLN A 24 33.48 26.91 6.84
N ASN A 25 34.12 27.82 6.11
CA ASN A 25 34.65 29.06 6.71
C ASN A 25 33.54 30.02 7.16
N MET A 26 32.33 29.90 6.59
CA MET A 26 31.15 30.66 6.99
C MET A 26 30.31 29.92 8.04
N LYS A 27 30.19 28.59 7.92
CA LYS A 27 29.51 27.71 8.88
C LYS A 27 30.18 27.69 10.28
N ALA A 28 31.52 27.70 10.37
CA ALA A 28 32.24 27.55 11.65
C ALA A 28 33.22 28.72 11.95
N ILE A 29 33.25 29.20 13.20
CA ILE A 29 34.25 30.16 13.71
C ILE A 29 35.41 29.36 14.33
N LYS A 30 36.50 29.20 13.57
CA LYS A 30 37.71 28.49 14.03
C LYS A 30 38.33 29.20 15.25
N GLY A 31 38.71 28.43 16.27
CA GLY A 31 39.32 28.94 17.50
C GLY A 31 38.38 29.77 18.41
N LEU A 32 37.06 29.70 18.21
CA LEU A 32 36.11 30.40 19.09
C LEU A 32 36.19 29.88 20.53
N GLU A 33 36.32 28.55 20.70
CA GLU A 33 36.44 27.88 22.00
C GLU A 33 37.66 28.38 22.78
N ASP A 34 38.86 28.36 22.18
CA ASP A 34 40.09 28.89 22.79
C ASP A 34 39.94 30.36 23.20
N ARG A 35 39.29 31.18 22.36
CA ARG A 35 39.05 32.60 22.61
C ARG A 35 38.06 32.82 23.75
N LEU A 36 37.01 32.00 23.85
CA LEU A 36 36.04 32.03 24.94
C LEU A 36 36.67 31.55 26.25
N TYR A 37 37.51 30.52 26.23
CA TYR A 37 38.26 30.04 27.40
C TYR A 37 39.26 31.09 27.91
N ALA A 38 39.95 31.80 27.01
CA ALA A 38 40.81 32.92 27.38
C ALA A 38 40.02 34.08 28.01
N LEU A 39 38.82 34.40 27.48
CA LEU A 39 37.91 35.37 28.09
C LEU A 39 37.45 34.91 29.48
N ASP A 40 37.16 33.61 29.62
CA ASP A 40 36.94 32.86 30.86
C ASP A 40 37.91 33.26 31.98
N GLN A 41 39.19 32.99 31.72
CA GLN A 41 40.30 33.31 32.63
C GLN A 41 40.41 34.81 32.94
N MET A 42 40.10 35.68 31.97
CA MET A 42 40.11 37.13 32.18
C MET A 42 38.98 37.59 33.11
N ILE A 43 37.80 37.00 33.03
CA ILE A 43 36.67 37.27 33.93
C ILE A 43 36.98 36.74 35.34
N ALA A 44 37.56 35.54 35.47
CA ALA A 44 38.02 35.03 36.75
C ALA A 44 39.11 35.93 37.40
N SER A 45 40.03 36.46 36.60
CA SER A 45 41.05 37.42 37.04
C SER A 45 40.43 38.76 37.47
N CYS A 46 39.44 39.26 36.72
CA CYS A 46 38.66 40.45 37.08
C CYS A 46 37.98 40.29 38.46
N SER A 47 37.30 39.17 38.68
CA SER A 47 36.63 38.86 39.95
C SER A 47 37.60 38.83 41.13
N ARG A 48 38.81 38.28 40.93
CA ARG A 48 39.88 38.29 41.95
C ARG A 48 40.33 39.70 42.29
N LEU A 49 40.64 40.52 41.28
CA LEU A 49 41.03 41.93 41.45
C LEU A 49 39.93 42.75 42.15
N VAL A 50 38.65 42.50 41.86
CA VAL A 50 37.52 43.14 42.55
C VAL A 50 37.47 42.73 44.04
N ASN A 51 37.77 41.48 44.38
CA ASN A 51 37.81 41.04 45.78
C ASN A 51 39.03 41.61 46.53
N GLU A 52 40.21 41.63 45.92
CA GLU A 52 41.40 42.31 46.46
C GLU A 52 41.11 43.80 46.77
N GLN A 53 40.35 44.49 45.90
CA GLN A 53 39.91 45.88 46.13
C GLN A 53 38.97 46.00 47.33
N LYS A 54 38.04 45.05 47.52
CA LYS A 54 37.15 45.02 48.70
C LYS A 54 37.93 44.77 49.99
N GLU A 55 38.89 43.86 49.98
CA GLU A 55 39.75 43.57 51.13
C GLU A 55 40.60 44.78 51.52
N LEU A 56 41.19 45.47 50.53
CA LEU A 56 41.91 46.73 50.77
C LEU A 56 40.97 47.81 51.36
N ALA A 57 39.78 48.00 50.79
CA ALA A 57 38.77 48.93 51.30
C ALA A 57 38.33 48.62 52.74
N GLN A 58 38.14 47.33 53.08
CA GLN A 58 37.87 46.89 54.46
C GLN A 58 39.08 47.13 55.37
N GLY A 59 40.31 46.99 54.86
CA GLY A 59 41.55 47.34 55.55
C GLY A 59 41.57 48.79 56.04
N PHE A 60 41.22 49.76 55.18
CA PHE A 60 41.10 51.17 55.57
C PHE A 60 40.09 51.37 56.71
N LEU A 61 38.91 50.75 56.62
CA LEU A 61 37.86 50.85 57.64
C LEU A 61 38.28 50.22 58.98
N ALA A 62 39.00 49.09 58.94
CA ALA A 62 39.53 48.44 60.14
C ALA A 62 40.66 49.28 60.79
N ASN A 63 41.53 49.85 59.97
CA ASN A 63 42.60 50.76 60.39
C ASN A 63 42.04 52.03 61.04
N GLN A 64 41.02 52.65 60.43
CA GLN A 64 40.31 53.81 60.99
C GLN A 64 39.75 53.49 62.38
N LYS A 65 38.95 52.42 62.51
CA LYS A 65 38.40 51.98 63.81
C LYS A 65 39.48 51.67 64.84
N ARG A 66 40.62 51.12 64.42
CA ARG A 66 41.76 50.86 65.32
C ARG A 66 42.39 52.17 65.83
N ALA A 67 42.56 53.17 64.96
CA ALA A 67 43.10 54.48 65.34
C ALA A 67 42.16 55.24 66.29
N GLU A 68 40.85 55.26 65.99
CA GLU A 68 39.81 55.85 66.85
C GLU A 68 39.79 55.26 68.27
N ASN A 69 40.03 53.95 68.39
CA ASN A 69 40.05 53.24 69.67
C ASN A 69 41.36 53.41 70.46
N LEU A 70 42.52 53.44 69.80
CA LEU A 70 43.82 53.55 70.48
C LEU A 70 44.13 54.96 71.00
N LYS A 71 43.69 56.01 70.28
CA LYS A 71 43.92 57.43 70.62
C LYS A 71 45.39 57.84 70.86
N ASP A 72 46.34 57.02 70.40
CA ASP A 72 47.77 57.30 70.44
C ASP A 72 48.19 58.06 69.16
N PRO A 73 48.66 59.31 69.23
CA PRO A 73 49.10 60.05 68.05
C PRO A 73 50.35 59.47 67.37
N SER A 74 51.13 58.64 68.06
CA SER A 74 52.42 58.13 67.56
C SER A 74 52.30 57.11 66.43
N VAL A 75 51.15 56.42 66.31
CA VAL A 75 50.92 55.42 65.25
C VAL A 75 50.42 56.00 63.92
N LEU A 76 50.07 57.29 63.88
CA LEU A 76 49.51 57.93 62.69
C LEU A 76 50.47 57.97 61.48
N PRO A 77 51.78 58.24 61.62
CA PRO A 77 52.71 58.26 60.47
C PRO A 77 52.79 56.90 59.76
N ASP A 78 52.89 55.81 60.53
CA ASP A 78 52.96 54.45 59.98
C ASP A 78 51.63 54.03 59.34
N LEU A 79 50.50 54.47 59.91
CA LEU A 79 49.18 54.22 59.33
C LEU A 79 49.00 54.97 58.01
N CYS A 80 49.45 56.22 57.92
CA CYS A 80 49.45 57.01 56.69
C CYS A 80 50.36 56.40 55.61
N LEU A 81 51.54 55.90 55.97
CA LEU A 81 52.42 55.15 55.07
C LEU A 81 51.77 53.84 54.59
N SER A 82 51.12 53.10 55.47
CA SER A 82 50.36 51.89 55.13
C SER A 82 49.21 52.21 54.16
N HIS A 83 48.43 53.25 54.44
CA HIS A 83 47.34 53.72 53.60
C HIS A 83 47.82 54.19 52.22
N ALA A 84 48.94 54.92 52.13
CA ALA A 84 49.52 55.32 50.85
C ALA A 84 49.94 54.10 50.01
N ASN A 85 50.55 53.09 50.62
CA ASN A 85 50.92 51.84 49.94
C ASN A 85 49.67 51.04 49.49
N GLN A 86 48.65 50.94 50.34
CA GLN A 86 47.38 50.30 50.00
C GLN A 86 46.67 51.02 48.83
N LEU A 87 46.63 52.35 48.82
CA LEU A 87 46.07 53.14 47.71
C LEU A 87 46.85 52.92 46.40
N MET A 88 48.17 52.78 46.45
CA MET A 88 48.97 52.45 45.26
C MET A 88 48.66 51.05 44.70
N ILE A 89 48.39 50.06 45.56
CA ILE A 89 47.92 48.73 45.15
C ILE A 89 46.50 48.83 44.56
N MET A 90 45.58 49.55 45.21
CA MET A 90 44.23 49.78 44.70
C MET A 90 44.25 50.46 43.32
N LEU A 91 45.07 51.48 43.11
CA LEU A 91 45.24 52.14 41.82
C LEU A 91 45.78 51.19 40.75
N THR A 92 46.73 50.34 41.11
CA THR A 92 47.31 49.32 40.21
C THR A 92 46.26 48.28 39.82
N ASN A 93 45.48 47.78 40.77
CA ASN A 93 44.39 46.84 40.51
C ASN A 93 43.26 47.47 39.69
N HIS A 94 42.94 48.75 39.91
CA HIS A 94 41.96 49.49 39.10
C HIS A 94 42.41 49.63 37.64
N ARG A 95 43.69 49.93 37.39
CA ARG A 95 44.26 49.96 36.03
C ARG A 95 44.16 48.60 35.33
N LYS A 96 44.45 47.49 36.02
CA LYS A 96 44.27 46.14 35.49
C LYS A 96 42.80 45.83 35.16
N LEU A 97 41.86 46.24 36.01
CA LEU A 97 40.41 46.09 35.76
C LEU A 97 39.96 46.85 34.51
N LEU A 98 40.46 48.07 34.28
CA LEU A 98 40.17 48.85 33.08
C LEU A 98 40.74 48.20 31.80
N ASP A 99 41.95 47.64 31.85
CA ASP A 99 42.56 46.90 30.73
C ASP A 99 41.76 45.62 30.39
N ILE A 100 41.35 44.85 31.41
CA ILE A 100 40.48 43.68 31.22
C ILE A 100 39.14 44.10 30.60
N LYS A 101 38.48 45.15 31.14
CA LYS A 101 37.24 45.71 30.57
C LYS A 101 37.41 46.07 29.10
N GLN A 102 38.49 46.77 28.74
CA GLN A 102 38.74 47.19 27.36
C GLN A 102 38.88 45.98 26.43
N LYS A 103 39.69 44.99 26.81
CA LYS A 103 39.90 43.75 26.05
C LYS A 103 38.61 42.95 25.86
N CYS A 104 37.80 42.79 26.90
CA CYS A 104 36.49 42.16 26.80
C CYS A 104 35.54 42.94 25.88
N THR A 105 35.58 44.27 25.90
CA THR A 105 34.76 45.12 25.02
C THR A 105 35.16 44.97 23.55
N THR A 106 36.46 45.00 23.24
CA THR A 106 36.97 44.77 21.88
C THR A 106 36.62 43.37 21.38
N ALA A 107 36.83 42.33 22.21
CA ALA A 107 36.51 40.94 21.85
C ALA A 107 35.00 40.76 21.58
N LYS A 108 34.14 41.41 22.37
CA LYS A 108 32.68 41.42 22.14
C LYS A 108 32.33 42.07 20.79
N GLN A 109 32.94 43.20 20.45
CA GLN A 109 32.67 43.89 19.19
C GLN A 109 33.16 43.09 17.97
N GLU A 110 34.35 42.50 18.05
CA GLU A 110 34.87 41.62 16.99
C GLU A 110 33.94 40.43 16.74
N LEU A 111 33.50 39.76 17.81
CA LEU A 111 32.60 38.61 17.72
C LEU A 111 31.24 39.03 17.14
N ALA A 112 30.66 40.14 17.59
CA ALA A 112 29.40 40.68 17.06
C ALA A 112 29.50 40.99 15.55
N ASN A 113 30.55 41.68 15.12
CA ASN A 113 30.79 42.00 13.71
C ASN A 113 30.96 40.72 12.87
N ASN A 114 31.69 39.72 13.39
CA ASN A 114 31.92 38.46 12.68
C ASN A 114 30.63 37.63 12.53
N LEU A 115 29.82 37.56 13.60
CA LEU A 115 28.50 36.92 13.59
C LEU A 115 27.56 37.63 12.63
N GLN A 116 27.51 38.97 12.61
CA GLN A 116 26.65 39.74 11.71
C GLN A 116 26.92 39.42 10.23
N VAL A 117 28.19 39.41 9.81
CA VAL A 117 28.57 39.08 8.42
C VAL A 117 28.19 37.64 8.06
N ARG A 118 28.42 36.69 8.97
CA ARG A 118 28.06 35.27 8.76
C ARG A 118 26.56 35.06 8.68
N LEU A 119 25.79 35.61 9.61
CA LEU A 119 24.34 35.50 9.64
C LEU A 119 23.71 36.09 8.37
N LYS A 120 24.19 37.25 7.91
CA LYS A 120 23.76 37.86 6.64
C LYS A 120 24.03 36.94 5.45
N TRP A 121 25.20 36.30 5.41
CA TRP A 121 25.53 35.33 4.37
C TRP A 121 24.68 34.06 4.46
N CYS A 122 24.43 33.52 5.66
CA CYS A 122 23.54 32.38 5.84
C CYS A 122 22.13 32.69 5.32
N CYS A 123 21.56 33.84 5.68
CA CYS A 123 20.25 34.28 5.19
C CYS A 123 20.23 34.39 3.65
N PHE A 124 21.28 34.96 3.04
CA PHE A 124 21.40 35.06 1.59
C PHE A 124 21.45 33.71 0.88
N VAL A 125 22.23 32.76 1.40
CA VAL A 125 22.35 31.43 0.77
C VAL A 125 21.11 30.56 1.03
N MET A 126 20.49 30.65 2.21
CA MET A 126 19.23 29.99 2.51
C MET A 126 18.10 30.49 1.60
N LEU A 127 17.97 31.80 1.40
CA LEU A 127 16.96 32.38 0.50
C LEU A 127 17.14 31.90 -0.95
N HIS A 128 18.38 31.78 -1.43
CA HIS A 128 18.63 31.21 -2.76
C HIS A 128 18.32 29.71 -2.82
N ALA A 129 18.63 28.94 -1.77
CA ALA A 129 18.33 27.50 -1.72
C ALA A 129 16.82 27.23 -1.72
N ASP A 130 16.05 28.07 -1.01
CA ASP A 130 14.60 28.02 -0.97
C ASP A 130 13.97 28.34 -2.34
N GLN A 131 14.39 29.45 -2.96
CA GLN A 131 13.96 29.83 -4.33
C GLN A 131 14.32 28.79 -5.40
N ASP A 132 15.49 28.15 -5.28
CA ASP A 132 15.88 27.06 -6.18
C ASP A 132 15.05 25.79 -5.88
N GLY A 133 14.71 25.52 -4.61
CA GLY A 133 13.80 24.45 -4.20
C GLY A 133 12.39 24.60 -4.79
N GLU A 134 11.78 25.78 -4.70
CA GLU A 134 10.45 26.05 -5.26
C GLU A 134 10.40 25.81 -6.78
N LYS A 135 11.39 26.34 -7.52
CA LYS A 135 11.51 26.16 -8.98
C LYS A 135 11.69 24.69 -9.34
N LEU A 136 12.52 23.95 -8.58
CA LEU A 136 12.73 22.52 -8.80
C LEU A 136 11.43 21.73 -8.59
N GLN A 137 10.67 22.06 -7.55
CA GLN A 137 9.39 21.42 -7.24
C GLN A 137 8.32 21.71 -8.30
N ALA A 138 8.29 22.93 -8.85
CA ALA A 138 7.43 23.28 -9.98
C ALA A 138 7.79 22.49 -11.25
N LEU A 139 9.09 22.35 -11.57
CA LEU A 139 9.56 21.54 -12.68
C LEU A 139 9.22 20.05 -12.50
N LEU A 140 9.36 19.51 -11.29
CA LEU A 140 9.01 18.12 -10.98
C LEU A 140 7.53 17.83 -11.25
N ARG A 141 6.62 18.69 -10.75
CA ARG A 141 5.17 18.58 -11.00
C ARG A 141 4.85 18.53 -12.51
N LEU A 142 5.47 19.42 -13.30
CA LEU A 142 5.28 19.47 -14.75
C LEU A 142 5.80 18.21 -15.46
N VAL A 143 6.93 17.65 -15.01
CA VAL A 143 7.46 16.37 -15.54
C VAL A 143 6.51 15.21 -15.22
N THR A 144 5.98 15.14 -13.99
CA THR A 144 5.02 14.10 -13.60
C THR A 144 3.73 14.17 -14.42
N GLU A 145 3.16 15.37 -14.59
CA GLU A 145 1.96 15.59 -15.41
C GLU A 145 2.20 15.20 -16.89
N LEU A 146 3.37 15.54 -17.44
CA LEU A 146 3.75 15.15 -18.79
C LEU A 146 3.89 13.62 -18.92
N LEU A 147 4.45 12.96 -17.92
CA LEU A 147 4.64 11.50 -17.91
C LEU A 147 3.30 10.75 -17.89
N GLU A 148 2.32 11.21 -17.09
CA GLU A 148 0.96 10.66 -17.13
C GLU A 148 0.28 10.88 -18.49
N ARG A 149 0.45 12.06 -19.10
CA ARG A 149 -0.05 12.30 -20.47
C ARG A 149 0.59 11.37 -21.51
N VAL A 150 1.89 11.08 -21.39
CA VAL A 150 2.59 10.14 -22.28
C VAL A 150 2.04 8.72 -22.12
N LYS A 151 1.80 8.23 -20.89
CA LYS A 151 1.16 6.92 -20.65
C LYS A 151 -0.21 6.81 -21.34
N VAL A 152 -1.03 7.87 -21.27
CA VAL A 152 -2.34 7.89 -21.94
C VAL A 152 -2.18 7.83 -23.47
N VAL A 153 -1.22 8.55 -24.05
CA VAL A 153 -0.93 8.49 -25.49
C VAL A 153 -0.42 7.11 -25.90
N GLU A 154 0.43 6.48 -25.09
CA GLU A 154 0.93 5.12 -25.32
C GLU A 154 -0.21 4.10 -25.29
N ALA A 155 -1.08 4.14 -24.27
CA ALA A 155 -2.27 3.29 -24.20
C ALA A 155 -3.18 3.50 -25.42
N LEU A 156 -3.49 4.75 -25.78
CA LEU A 156 -4.29 5.09 -26.97
C LEU A 156 -3.67 4.58 -28.28
N SER A 157 -2.35 4.46 -28.39
CA SER A 157 -1.69 3.94 -29.59
C SER A 157 -1.98 2.45 -29.85
N THR A 158 -2.30 1.68 -28.80
CA THR A 158 -2.62 0.25 -28.89
C THR A 158 -4.10 -0.04 -29.19
N VAL A 159 -5.00 0.89 -28.87
CA VAL A 159 -6.46 0.73 -29.00
C VAL A 159 -6.90 0.33 -30.43
N PRO A 160 -6.37 0.91 -31.53
CA PRO A 160 -6.74 0.51 -32.89
C PRO A 160 -6.42 -0.96 -33.20
N GLN A 161 -5.30 -1.48 -32.70
CA GLN A 161 -4.91 -2.90 -32.90
C GLN A 161 -5.88 -3.84 -32.17
N MET A 162 -6.19 -3.50 -30.90
CA MET A 162 -7.14 -4.26 -30.09
C MET A 162 -8.56 -4.25 -30.68
N TYR A 163 -8.99 -3.12 -31.25
CA TYR A 163 -10.27 -3.01 -31.95
C TYR A 163 -10.33 -3.95 -33.17
N CYS A 164 -9.29 -3.96 -34.01
CA CYS A 164 -9.20 -4.87 -35.16
C CYS A 164 -9.31 -6.35 -34.74
N LEU A 165 -8.59 -6.75 -33.69
CA LEU A 165 -8.64 -8.11 -33.15
C LEU A 165 -10.03 -8.48 -32.60
N ALA A 166 -10.68 -7.57 -31.88
CA ALA A 166 -12.03 -7.78 -31.35
C ALA A 166 -13.07 -7.98 -32.46
N VAL A 167 -13.03 -7.15 -33.52
CA VAL A 167 -13.91 -7.26 -34.70
C VAL A 167 -13.74 -8.62 -35.39
N VAL A 168 -12.50 -9.11 -35.52
CA VAL A 168 -12.19 -10.43 -36.11
C VAL A 168 -12.73 -11.58 -35.26
N GLU A 169 -12.57 -11.53 -33.94
CA GLU A 169 -13.08 -12.56 -33.03
C GLU A 169 -14.61 -12.62 -33.05
N VAL A 170 -15.31 -11.48 -33.15
CA VAL A 170 -16.77 -11.44 -33.34
C VAL A 170 -17.17 -12.20 -34.62
N VAL A 171 -16.56 -11.90 -35.76
CA VAL A 171 -16.86 -12.58 -37.04
C VAL A 171 -16.53 -14.08 -36.95
N ARG A 172 -15.41 -14.46 -36.34
CA ARG A 172 -15.01 -15.86 -36.14
C ARG A 172 -16.06 -16.62 -35.32
N ARG A 173 -16.50 -16.06 -34.18
CA ARG A 173 -17.55 -16.67 -33.33
C ARG A 173 -18.88 -16.78 -34.07
N LYS A 174 -19.29 -15.75 -34.82
CA LYS A 174 -20.54 -15.81 -35.60
C LYS A 174 -20.55 -16.92 -36.65
N MET A 175 -19.43 -17.14 -37.35
CA MET A 175 -19.31 -18.28 -38.26
C MET A 175 -19.34 -19.63 -37.52
N PHE A 176 -18.66 -19.75 -36.38
CA PHE A 176 -18.72 -20.96 -35.55
C PHE A 176 -20.16 -21.27 -35.10
N ILE A 177 -20.89 -20.28 -34.56
CA ILE A 177 -22.27 -20.44 -34.09
C ILE A 177 -23.21 -20.87 -35.23
N LYS A 178 -23.00 -20.32 -36.45
CA LYS A 178 -23.76 -20.71 -37.64
C LYS A 178 -23.58 -22.20 -37.94
N HIS A 179 -22.35 -22.66 -38.12
CA HIS A 179 -22.07 -24.07 -38.42
C HIS A 179 -22.45 -25.02 -37.28
N TYR A 180 -22.22 -24.62 -36.02
CA TYR A 180 -22.66 -25.38 -34.86
C TYR A 180 -24.20 -25.57 -34.83
N ARG A 181 -24.97 -24.51 -35.15
CA ARG A 181 -26.44 -24.60 -35.23
C ARG A 181 -26.93 -25.42 -36.41
N GLU A 182 -26.26 -25.35 -37.55
CA GLU A 182 -26.55 -26.19 -38.73
C GLU A 182 -26.35 -27.67 -38.41
N TRP A 183 -25.19 -28.03 -37.85
CA TRP A 183 -24.87 -29.38 -37.40
C TRP A 183 -25.83 -29.89 -36.33
N ALA A 184 -25.98 -29.16 -35.21
CA ALA A 184 -26.85 -29.59 -34.11
C ALA A 184 -28.31 -29.71 -34.56
N GLY A 185 -28.78 -28.77 -35.40
CA GLY A 185 -30.12 -28.81 -35.97
C GLY A 185 -30.38 -30.04 -36.83
N ALA A 186 -29.42 -30.48 -37.64
CA ALA A 186 -29.51 -31.70 -38.43
C ALA A 186 -29.48 -32.95 -37.54
N LEU A 187 -28.54 -33.03 -36.60
CA LEU A 187 -28.43 -34.13 -35.63
C LEU A 187 -29.74 -34.35 -34.85
N ILE A 188 -30.38 -33.25 -34.41
CA ILE A 188 -31.64 -33.32 -33.66
C ILE A 188 -32.82 -33.75 -34.54
N LYS A 189 -32.82 -33.35 -35.82
CA LYS A 189 -33.87 -33.77 -36.76
C LYS A 189 -33.84 -35.29 -36.96
N ASP A 190 -32.66 -35.84 -37.22
CA ASP A 190 -32.51 -37.29 -37.44
C ASP A 190 -32.67 -38.09 -36.13
N GLY A 191 -32.11 -37.61 -35.01
CA GLY A 191 -32.30 -38.21 -33.69
C GLY A 191 -33.77 -38.25 -33.24
N LYS A 192 -34.52 -37.17 -33.48
CA LYS A 192 -35.96 -37.14 -33.23
C LYS A 192 -36.74 -38.08 -34.14
N HIS A 193 -36.38 -38.19 -35.43
CA HIS A 193 -36.99 -39.17 -36.33
C HIS A 193 -36.72 -40.61 -35.89
N LEU A 194 -35.50 -40.93 -35.45
CA LEU A 194 -35.16 -42.25 -34.91
C LEU A 194 -35.99 -42.59 -33.67
N TYR A 195 -36.08 -41.63 -32.74
CA TYR A 195 -36.82 -41.78 -31.49
C TYR A 195 -38.31 -42.02 -31.72
N GLU A 196 -38.97 -41.20 -32.54
CA GLU A 196 -40.41 -41.36 -32.81
C GLU A 196 -40.70 -42.63 -33.63
N ALA A 197 -39.81 -43.05 -34.53
CA ALA A 197 -39.97 -44.31 -35.27
C ALA A 197 -39.88 -45.55 -34.36
N GLU A 198 -38.86 -45.62 -33.48
CA GLU A 198 -38.73 -46.71 -32.50
C GLU A 198 -39.90 -46.70 -31.49
N LYS A 199 -40.34 -45.52 -31.07
CA LYS A 199 -41.52 -45.37 -30.21
C LYS A 199 -42.80 -45.86 -30.92
N ALA A 200 -43.02 -45.49 -32.17
CA ALA A 200 -44.15 -45.96 -32.97
C ALA A 200 -44.15 -47.49 -33.15
N LYS A 201 -42.98 -48.10 -33.39
CA LYS A 201 -42.80 -49.56 -33.41
C LYS A 201 -43.22 -50.22 -32.09
N ARG A 202 -42.70 -49.71 -30.95
CA ARG A 202 -43.08 -50.22 -29.62
C ARG A 202 -44.56 -50.01 -29.30
N GLU A 203 -45.15 -48.91 -29.73
CA GLU A 203 -46.60 -48.69 -29.62
C GLU A 203 -47.41 -49.66 -30.47
N SER A 204 -47.00 -49.93 -31.72
CA SER A 204 -47.66 -50.86 -32.65
C SER A 204 -47.59 -52.30 -32.12
N PHE A 205 -46.38 -52.80 -31.84
CA PHE A 205 -46.19 -54.11 -31.24
C PHE A 205 -46.88 -54.22 -29.87
N GLY A 206 -46.78 -53.18 -29.05
CA GLY A 206 -47.45 -53.11 -27.75
C GLY A 206 -48.98 -53.25 -27.84
N LYS A 207 -49.63 -52.67 -28.86
CA LYS A 207 -51.08 -52.85 -29.09
C LYS A 207 -51.45 -54.31 -29.35
N LEU A 208 -50.63 -55.05 -30.09
CA LEU A 208 -50.83 -56.47 -30.40
C LEU A 208 -50.53 -57.36 -29.19
N PHE A 209 -49.39 -57.12 -28.54
CA PHE A 209 -48.87 -57.96 -27.46
C PHE A 209 -49.55 -57.68 -26.10
N ARG A 210 -50.24 -56.55 -25.94
CA ARG A 210 -51.04 -56.20 -24.74
C ARG A 210 -52.02 -57.29 -24.29
N LYS A 211 -52.55 -58.09 -25.23
CA LYS A 211 -53.50 -59.20 -24.96
C LYS A 211 -52.82 -60.57 -24.85
N SER A 212 -51.49 -60.65 -24.96
CA SER A 212 -50.74 -61.91 -24.89
C SER A 212 -50.50 -62.34 -23.44
N PHE A 213 -50.77 -63.61 -23.13
CA PHE A 213 -50.47 -64.21 -21.83
C PHE A 213 -48.95 -64.24 -21.51
N LEU A 214 -48.10 -64.13 -22.54
CA LEU A 214 -46.64 -64.17 -22.43
C LEU A 214 -46.07 -62.90 -21.75
N ARG A 215 -46.75 -61.75 -21.88
CA ARG A 215 -46.24 -60.41 -21.54
C ARG A 215 -45.69 -60.31 -20.12
N ASN A 216 -46.49 -60.72 -19.13
CA ASN A 216 -46.14 -60.50 -17.71
C ASN A 216 -45.35 -61.66 -17.08
N ARG A 217 -45.15 -62.77 -17.79
CA ARG A 217 -44.44 -63.96 -17.26
C ARG A 217 -43.08 -64.22 -17.91
N LEU A 218 -42.94 -64.07 -19.23
CA LEU A 218 -41.72 -64.43 -19.95
C LEU A 218 -40.89 -63.21 -20.41
N PHE A 219 -41.53 -62.09 -20.72
CA PHE A 219 -40.86 -60.93 -21.34
C PHE A 219 -41.05 -59.63 -20.53
N ARG A 220 -40.61 -59.66 -19.28
CA ARG A 220 -40.57 -58.47 -18.40
C ARG A 220 -39.65 -57.41 -19.02
N GLY A 221 -40.11 -56.17 -19.10
CA GLY A 221 -39.35 -55.05 -19.67
C GLY A 221 -39.69 -54.65 -21.11
N LEU A 222 -40.55 -55.41 -21.82
CA LEU A 222 -41.04 -55.00 -23.15
C LEU A 222 -41.87 -53.70 -23.16
N ASP A 223 -42.37 -53.28 -21.99
CA ASP A 223 -43.08 -52.00 -21.80
C ASP A 223 -42.12 -50.80 -21.54
N SER A 224 -40.80 -51.01 -21.63
CA SER A 224 -39.80 -49.94 -21.48
C SER A 224 -39.72 -49.03 -22.71
N TRP A 225 -39.44 -47.76 -22.47
CA TRP A 225 -39.26 -46.74 -23.51
C TRP A 225 -37.79 -46.35 -23.63
N PRO A 226 -37.28 -46.06 -24.84
CA PRO A 226 -35.97 -45.43 -24.98
C PRO A 226 -35.96 -44.05 -24.32
N PRO A 227 -34.81 -43.57 -23.81
CA PRO A 227 -34.68 -42.19 -23.33
C PRO A 227 -34.66 -41.19 -24.50
N SER A 228 -35.14 -39.98 -24.27
CA SER A 228 -35.27 -38.93 -25.31
C SER A 228 -33.95 -38.20 -25.61
N PHE A 229 -32.94 -38.93 -26.10
CA PHE A 229 -31.63 -38.40 -26.45
C PHE A 229 -31.63 -37.57 -27.76
N CYS A 230 -30.91 -36.44 -27.79
CA CYS A 230 -30.81 -35.53 -28.95
C CYS A 230 -32.15 -35.15 -29.62
N THR A 231 -33.23 -34.99 -28.85
CA THR A 231 -34.56 -34.62 -29.38
C THR A 231 -34.91 -33.11 -29.26
N GLN A 232 -34.11 -32.34 -28.53
CA GLN A 232 -34.34 -30.93 -28.21
C GLN A 232 -33.18 -30.04 -28.67
N LYS A 233 -33.46 -28.75 -28.95
CA LYS A 233 -32.44 -27.78 -29.40
C LYS A 233 -31.50 -27.35 -28.26
N PRO A 234 -30.21 -27.10 -28.53
CA PRO A 234 -29.30 -26.56 -27.52
C PRO A 234 -29.72 -25.16 -27.08
N ARG A 235 -29.29 -24.76 -25.88
CA ARG A 235 -29.45 -23.36 -25.42
C ARG A 235 -28.72 -22.41 -26.39
N ARG A 236 -29.26 -21.21 -26.56
CA ARG A 236 -28.59 -20.15 -27.34
C ARG A 236 -27.42 -19.58 -26.51
N PHE A 237 -26.30 -19.34 -27.17
CA PHE A 237 -25.14 -18.62 -26.65
C PHE A 237 -24.68 -17.59 -27.70
N ASP A 238 -23.85 -16.64 -27.29
CA ASP A 238 -23.27 -15.57 -28.13
C ASP A 238 -24.33 -14.78 -28.95
N SER A 239 -25.54 -14.65 -28.42
CA SER A 239 -26.65 -13.94 -29.08
C SER A 239 -26.55 -12.41 -29.04
N GLU A 240 -25.69 -11.88 -28.17
CA GLU A 240 -25.46 -10.43 -27.99
C GLU A 240 -24.30 -9.90 -28.85
N LEU A 241 -23.63 -10.77 -29.62
CA LEU A 241 -22.51 -10.36 -30.47
C LEU A 241 -22.98 -9.42 -31.61
N PRO A 242 -22.28 -8.30 -31.87
CA PRO A 242 -22.59 -7.35 -32.95
C PRO A 242 -22.76 -8.02 -34.32
N ASP A 243 -23.62 -7.47 -35.18
CA ASP A 243 -23.85 -8.03 -36.53
C ASP A 243 -22.85 -7.50 -37.55
N ILE A 244 -21.68 -8.15 -37.53
CA ILE A 244 -20.55 -7.90 -38.42
C ILE A 244 -20.38 -9.14 -39.31
N SER A 245 -20.34 -8.94 -40.63
CA SER A 245 -20.11 -9.98 -41.62
C SER A 245 -18.64 -10.02 -42.10
N LEU A 246 -18.29 -11.07 -42.83
CA LEU A 246 -17.00 -11.15 -43.54
C LEU A 246 -16.80 -10.00 -44.55
N ASN A 247 -17.89 -9.49 -45.15
CA ASN A 247 -17.83 -8.38 -46.10
C ASN A 247 -17.49 -7.07 -45.39
N ASP A 248 -18.06 -6.83 -44.20
CA ASP A 248 -17.77 -5.64 -43.39
C ASP A 248 -16.31 -5.65 -42.89
N LEU A 249 -15.77 -6.84 -42.64
CA LEU A 249 -14.38 -7.04 -42.25
C LEU A 249 -13.40 -6.77 -43.40
N GLN A 250 -13.74 -7.21 -44.63
CA GLN A 250 -13.00 -6.87 -45.85
C GLN A 250 -13.13 -5.38 -46.19
N PHE A 251 -14.31 -4.79 -45.98
CA PHE A 251 -14.53 -3.35 -46.13
C PHE A 251 -13.61 -2.58 -45.17
N LEU A 252 -13.63 -2.88 -43.87
CA LEU A 252 -12.77 -2.28 -42.87
C LEU A 252 -11.28 -2.42 -43.24
N GLN A 253 -10.86 -3.61 -43.68
CA GLN A 253 -9.49 -3.86 -44.13
C GLN A 253 -9.07 -2.95 -45.30
N SER A 254 -9.98 -2.53 -46.18
CA SER A 254 -9.64 -1.66 -47.31
C SER A 254 -9.43 -0.18 -46.95
N PHE A 255 -9.96 0.28 -45.80
CA PHE A 255 -9.75 1.65 -45.29
C PHE A 255 -8.70 1.76 -44.17
N CYS A 256 -8.26 0.63 -43.61
CA CYS A 256 -7.29 0.60 -42.52
C CYS A 256 -5.82 0.79 -42.98
N PRO A 257 -4.95 1.40 -42.16
CA PRO A 257 -3.51 1.49 -42.42
C PRO A 257 -2.81 0.13 -42.57
N SER A 258 -1.71 0.10 -43.31
CA SER A 258 -0.90 -1.09 -43.62
C SER A 258 -0.46 -1.89 -42.39
N GLU A 259 -0.27 -1.21 -41.27
CA GLU A 259 0.22 -1.75 -40.00
C GLU A 259 -0.83 -2.65 -39.31
N VAL A 260 -2.13 -2.35 -39.51
CA VAL A 260 -3.25 -3.06 -38.86
C VAL A 260 -4.02 -3.96 -39.82
N GLN A 261 -3.88 -3.79 -41.14
CA GLN A 261 -4.47 -4.69 -42.15
C GLN A 261 -4.21 -6.20 -41.92
N PRO A 262 -3.02 -6.66 -41.47
CA PRO A 262 -2.77 -8.07 -41.22
C PRO A 262 -3.61 -8.65 -40.07
N LEU A 263 -3.97 -7.81 -39.09
CA LEU A 263 -4.79 -8.21 -37.94
C LEU A 263 -6.23 -8.52 -38.36
N LEU A 264 -6.74 -7.84 -39.39
CA LEU A 264 -8.09 -8.00 -39.95
C LEU A 264 -8.21 -9.24 -40.87
N ARG A 265 -7.73 -10.40 -40.39
CA ARG A 265 -7.87 -11.69 -41.10
C ARG A 265 -8.46 -12.72 -40.16
N VAL A 266 -9.57 -13.33 -40.56
CA VAL A 266 -10.22 -14.35 -39.72
C VAL A 266 -9.40 -15.64 -39.76
N PRO A 267 -9.03 -16.23 -38.60
CA PRO A 267 -8.37 -17.53 -38.56
C PRO A 267 -9.23 -18.62 -39.20
N ILE A 268 -8.56 -19.63 -39.78
CA ILE A 268 -9.24 -20.81 -40.33
C ILE A 268 -10.03 -21.48 -39.20
N LEU A 269 -11.33 -21.66 -39.40
CA LEU A 269 -12.20 -22.34 -38.45
C LEU A 269 -11.84 -23.83 -38.35
N CYS A 270 -12.18 -24.46 -37.22
CA CYS A 270 -12.13 -25.92 -37.11
C CYS A 270 -12.91 -26.58 -38.24
N ASP A 271 -12.40 -27.69 -38.77
CA ASP A 271 -13.11 -28.44 -39.80
C ASP A 271 -14.40 -29.06 -39.23
N PHE A 272 -15.54 -28.67 -39.78
CA PHE A 272 -16.86 -29.20 -39.42
C PHE A 272 -17.23 -30.43 -40.25
N GLU A 273 -16.47 -30.81 -41.29
CA GLU A 273 -16.77 -31.97 -42.14
C GLU A 273 -16.88 -33.30 -41.36
N PRO A 274 -16.05 -33.62 -40.34
CA PRO A 274 -16.23 -34.82 -39.51
C PRO A 274 -17.58 -34.84 -38.78
N LEU A 275 -18.09 -33.68 -38.36
CA LEU A 275 -19.40 -33.54 -37.72
C LEU A 275 -20.54 -33.72 -38.74
N HIS A 276 -20.38 -33.21 -39.97
CA HIS A 276 -21.32 -33.45 -41.07
C HIS A 276 -21.33 -34.91 -41.55
N GLN A 277 -20.20 -35.62 -41.48
CA GLN A 277 -20.11 -37.05 -41.79
C GLN A 277 -20.87 -37.90 -40.76
N HIS A 278 -20.75 -37.59 -39.46
CA HIS A 278 -21.56 -38.25 -38.43
C HIS A 278 -23.07 -38.05 -38.63
N VAL A 279 -23.50 -36.84 -39.00
CA VAL A 279 -24.90 -36.57 -39.36
C VAL A 279 -25.32 -37.38 -40.58
N ARG A 280 -24.49 -37.45 -41.64
CA ARG A 280 -24.75 -38.32 -42.82
C ARG A 280 -24.89 -39.80 -42.44
N ALA A 281 -24.04 -40.31 -41.55
CA ALA A 281 -24.11 -41.69 -41.08
C ALA A 281 -25.39 -41.96 -40.28
N LEU A 282 -25.77 -41.06 -39.37
CA LEU A 282 -27.03 -41.15 -38.63
C LEU A 282 -28.25 -41.10 -39.55
N HIS A 283 -28.25 -40.19 -40.53
CA HIS A 283 -29.33 -40.04 -41.50
C HIS A 283 -29.55 -41.33 -42.34
N ASN A 284 -28.46 -41.99 -42.73
CA ASN A 284 -28.52 -43.29 -43.41
C ASN A 284 -29.04 -44.41 -42.48
N LEU A 285 -28.66 -44.40 -41.21
CA LEU A 285 -29.17 -45.34 -40.21
C LEU A 285 -30.67 -45.12 -39.92
N VAL A 286 -31.15 -43.87 -39.89
CA VAL A 286 -32.58 -43.55 -39.79
C VAL A 286 -33.36 -44.11 -40.98
N LYS A 287 -32.84 -43.95 -42.21
CA LYS A 287 -33.46 -44.54 -43.41
C LYS A 287 -33.50 -46.07 -43.37
N ALA A 288 -32.43 -46.72 -42.93
CA ALA A 288 -32.38 -48.17 -42.77
C ALA A 288 -33.34 -48.68 -41.66
N ALA A 289 -33.47 -47.93 -40.56
CA ALA A 289 -34.44 -48.22 -39.50
C ALA A 289 -35.89 -48.06 -39.99
N GLN A 290 -36.15 -47.12 -40.90
CA GLN A 290 -37.47 -46.91 -41.52
C GLN A 290 -37.82 -48.01 -42.53
N SER A 291 -36.90 -48.44 -43.41
CA SER A 291 -37.19 -49.55 -44.35
C SER A 291 -37.39 -50.90 -43.66
N LEU A 292 -36.74 -51.13 -42.52
CA LEU A 292 -37.02 -52.30 -41.68
C LEU A 292 -38.41 -52.25 -41.03
N ASP A 293 -39.01 -51.06 -40.89
CA ASP A 293 -40.35 -50.88 -40.35
C ASP A 293 -41.40 -51.44 -41.31
N GLU A 294 -41.29 -51.14 -42.61
CA GLU A 294 -42.17 -51.64 -43.68
C GLU A 294 -42.23 -53.18 -43.68
N MET A 295 -41.10 -53.85 -43.47
CA MET A 295 -41.03 -55.31 -43.34
C MET A 295 -41.72 -55.81 -42.05
N SER A 296 -41.54 -55.11 -40.92
CA SER A 296 -42.17 -55.48 -39.65
C SER A 296 -43.69 -55.22 -39.64
N GLN A 297 -44.13 -54.19 -40.36
CA GLN A 297 -45.54 -53.87 -40.61
C GLN A 297 -46.17 -54.93 -41.52
N THR A 298 -45.48 -55.36 -42.58
CA THR A 298 -45.92 -56.48 -43.44
C THR A 298 -46.14 -57.77 -42.64
N ILE A 299 -45.22 -58.14 -41.73
CA ILE A 299 -45.38 -59.31 -40.84
C ILE A 299 -46.57 -59.11 -39.89
N THR A 300 -46.75 -57.90 -39.37
CA THR A 300 -47.84 -57.54 -38.47
C THR A 300 -49.20 -57.64 -39.15
N ASP A 301 -49.31 -57.19 -40.39
CA ASP A 301 -50.55 -57.22 -41.17
C ASP A 301 -50.91 -58.66 -41.57
N LEU A 302 -49.92 -59.48 -41.99
CA LEU A 302 -50.11 -60.92 -42.21
C LEU A 302 -50.62 -61.67 -40.96
N LEU A 303 -50.16 -61.30 -39.76
CA LEU A 303 -50.63 -61.86 -38.50
C LEU A 303 -52.06 -61.40 -38.13
N ASN A 304 -52.48 -60.22 -38.59
CA ASN A 304 -53.87 -59.77 -38.48
C ASN A 304 -54.77 -60.46 -39.51
N GLU A 305 -54.33 -60.65 -40.75
CA GLU A 305 -55.05 -61.38 -41.81
C GLU A 305 -55.24 -62.86 -41.46
N GLN A 306 -54.25 -63.54 -40.86
CA GLN A 306 -54.43 -64.91 -40.35
C GLN A 306 -55.51 -65.01 -39.26
N LYS A 307 -55.69 -63.97 -38.43
CA LYS A 307 -56.81 -63.93 -37.47
C LYS A 307 -58.16 -63.71 -38.13
N ALA A 308 -58.22 -62.98 -39.25
CA ALA A 308 -59.44 -62.81 -40.02
C ALA A 308 -59.85 -64.11 -40.75
N SER A 309 -58.89 -64.86 -41.32
CA SER A 309 -59.18 -66.04 -42.14
C SER A 309 -59.70 -67.27 -41.36
N ASN A 310 -59.42 -67.38 -40.06
CA ASN A 310 -59.95 -68.49 -39.23
C ASN A 310 -61.40 -68.30 -38.75
N SER A 311 -62.15 -67.37 -39.36
CA SER A 311 -63.56 -67.10 -39.05
C SER A 311 -64.46 -67.29 -40.28
N GLN A 312 -64.82 -68.54 -40.61
CA GLN A 312 -65.91 -68.81 -41.57
C GLN A 312 -66.96 -69.81 -41.08
N ALA A 313 -68.19 -69.30 -41.01
CA ALA A 313 -69.43 -70.05 -41.18
C ALA A 313 -70.48 -69.14 -41.85
N SER A 314 -70.49 -69.16 -43.20
CA SER A 314 -71.63 -69.24 -44.15
C SER A 314 -73.07 -68.79 -43.75
N PRO A 315 -73.99 -68.45 -44.70
CA PRO A 315 -73.87 -68.02 -46.11
C PRO A 315 -74.82 -66.83 -46.52
N GLN A 316 -74.96 -66.58 -47.84
CA GLN A 316 -75.99 -65.76 -48.55
C GLN A 316 -75.74 -64.22 -48.58
N SER A 317 -76.02 -63.45 -49.66
CA SER A 317 -76.58 -63.75 -51.00
C SER A 317 -76.06 -62.76 -52.08
N ALA A 318 -76.33 -63.03 -53.36
CA ALA A 318 -75.77 -62.31 -54.52
C ALA A 318 -76.44 -60.98 -54.89
N THR A 319 -75.68 -60.03 -55.47
CA THR A 319 -76.09 -59.25 -56.67
C THR A 319 -74.89 -58.61 -57.40
N THR A 320 -74.92 -58.60 -58.74
CA THR A 320 -74.08 -57.76 -59.62
C THR A 320 -74.68 -56.36 -59.82
N PRO A 321 -73.88 -55.29 -60.00
CA PRO A 321 -73.53 -54.74 -61.33
C PRO A 321 -72.08 -54.13 -61.37
N ARG A 322 -71.57 -53.42 -62.41
CA ARG A 322 -71.61 -53.53 -63.91
C ARG A 322 -70.70 -52.41 -64.50
N MET A 323 -69.78 -52.73 -65.44
CA MET A 323 -69.05 -51.77 -66.34
C MET A 323 -68.12 -50.74 -65.65
N GLU A 324 -67.17 -50.00 -66.24
CA GLU A 324 -66.51 -49.86 -67.59
C GLU A 324 -65.18 -49.04 -67.35
N SER A 325 -64.13 -48.96 -68.18
CA SER A 325 -63.53 -49.82 -69.23
C SER A 325 -62.30 -49.13 -69.87
N THR A 326 -61.33 -49.89 -70.44
CA THR A 326 -60.36 -49.47 -71.51
C THR A 326 -59.32 -48.36 -71.21
N THR A 327 -58.07 -48.32 -71.73
CA THR A 327 -57.23 -49.24 -72.56
C THR A 327 -55.73 -48.94 -72.28
N GLY A 328 -54.78 -49.83 -72.57
CA GLY A 328 -53.34 -49.48 -72.52
C GLY A 328 -52.33 -50.62 -72.66
N THR A 329 -52.38 -51.40 -73.75
CA THR A 329 -51.38 -52.39 -74.22
C THR A 329 -49.96 -51.77 -74.32
N ALA A 330 -48.80 -52.48 -74.25
CA ALA A 330 -48.52 -53.88 -74.61
C ALA A 330 -47.14 -54.44 -74.11
N LEU A 331 -47.03 -55.78 -74.09
CA LEU A 331 -45.84 -56.65 -74.34
C LEU A 331 -44.56 -56.46 -73.47
N ALA A 332 -44.28 -57.35 -72.50
CA ALA A 332 -43.53 -58.63 -72.60
C ALA A 332 -42.00 -58.45 -72.42
N THR A 333 -41.24 -59.28 -71.67
CA THR A 333 -41.25 -60.76 -71.50
C THR A 333 -40.74 -61.26 -70.12
N SER A 334 -41.03 -62.54 -69.80
CA SER A 334 -40.20 -63.61 -69.16
C SER A 334 -38.89 -63.25 -68.39
N SER A 335 -38.43 -63.91 -67.31
CA SER A 335 -38.97 -64.93 -66.38
C SER A 335 -37.92 -65.38 -65.35
N ARG A 336 -38.38 -65.90 -64.18
CA ARG A 336 -37.75 -66.95 -63.34
C ARG A 336 -36.64 -66.58 -62.33
N THR A 337 -36.97 -66.87 -61.07
CA THR A 337 -36.18 -66.94 -59.81
C THR A 337 -35.26 -68.20 -59.74
N PRO A 338 -34.52 -68.44 -58.63
CA PRO A 338 -33.44 -67.69 -57.95
C PRO A 338 -32.13 -68.54 -57.94
N PRO A 339 -31.07 -68.30 -57.10
CA PRO A 339 -31.03 -68.97 -55.78
C PRO A 339 -30.12 -68.39 -54.64
N SER A 340 -30.37 -68.90 -53.42
CA SER A 340 -29.45 -69.26 -52.30
C SER A 340 -28.27 -68.39 -51.82
N LEU A 341 -28.27 -68.16 -50.50
CA LEU A 341 -27.11 -67.83 -49.65
C LEU A 341 -26.15 -69.03 -49.45
N SER A 342 -24.83 -68.78 -49.40
CA SER A 342 -23.87 -69.58 -48.61
C SER A 342 -22.58 -68.80 -48.32
N LEU A 343 -22.03 -68.94 -47.11
CA LEU A 343 -20.85 -68.19 -46.65
C LEU A 343 -19.53 -68.73 -47.23
N GLN A 344 -18.59 -67.83 -47.54
CA GLN A 344 -17.17 -68.03 -47.24
C GLN A 344 -16.40 -66.69 -47.20
N GLY A 345 -15.80 -66.35 -46.05
CA GLY A 345 -14.65 -65.42 -45.98
C GLY A 345 -13.35 -66.15 -46.36
N PRO A 346 -12.14 -65.53 -46.30
CA PRO A 346 -11.67 -64.84 -45.08
C PRO A 346 -10.60 -63.70 -45.25
N LEU A 347 -10.20 -63.11 -44.10
CA LEU A 347 -8.90 -62.46 -43.77
C LEU A 347 -8.45 -61.10 -44.41
N CYS A 348 -8.23 -60.11 -43.52
CA CYS A 348 -7.37 -58.91 -43.63
C CYS A 348 -5.86 -59.30 -43.56
N PRO A 349 -4.81 -58.42 -43.67
CA PRO A 349 -4.71 -56.96 -43.33
C PRO A 349 -3.71 -56.15 -44.23
N PRO A 350 -2.92 -55.14 -43.76
CA PRO A 350 -3.21 -53.83 -43.13
C PRO A 350 -2.67 -52.61 -43.99
N VAL A 351 -2.43 -51.45 -43.34
CA VAL A 351 -1.46 -50.35 -43.65
C VAL A 351 -2.02 -48.93 -43.88
N CYS A 352 -1.80 -48.08 -42.86
CA CYS A 352 -1.51 -46.62 -42.86
C CYS A 352 -0.18 -46.47 -42.06
N PRO A 353 0.47 -45.29 -41.84
CA PRO A 353 0.08 -43.87 -41.98
C PRO A 353 1.21 -43.00 -42.64
N PRO A 354 1.57 -41.72 -42.28
CA PRO A 354 1.74 -41.12 -40.94
C PRO A 354 0.80 -39.94 -40.60
N ALA A 355 0.73 -39.58 -39.31
CA ALA A 355 -0.10 -38.51 -38.73
C ALA A 355 0.75 -37.31 -38.23
N PRO A 356 0.16 -36.27 -37.58
CA PRO A 356 -0.09 -36.33 -36.12
C PRO A 356 -1.47 -35.75 -35.69
N LEU A 357 -2.23 -36.46 -34.85
CA LEU A 357 -2.45 -36.24 -33.38
C LEU A 357 -3.36 -35.01 -33.07
N GLU A 358 -4.57 -35.08 -32.50
CA GLU A 358 -5.21 -35.94 -31.45
C GLU A 358 -5.23 -35.27 -30.07
N GLU A 359 -6.44 -34.95 -29.58
CA GLU A 359 -6.88 -35.23 -28.20
C GLU A 359 -8.40 -35.04 -28.05
N LEU A 360 -9.05 -35.92 -27.27
CA LEU A 360 -10.42 -35.78 -26.78
C LEU A 360 -10.49 -36.24 -25.32
N SER A 361 -10.90 -35.33 -24.42
CA SER A 361 -11.66 -35.63 -23.18
C SER A 361 -10.93 -36.52 -22.13
N PRO A 362 -11.50 -36.81 -20.92
CA PRO A 362 -12.87 -36.56 -20.43
C PRO A 362 -13.03 -36.10 -18.95
N ASP A 363 -14.30 -35.86 -18.59
CA ASP A 363 -15.00 -36.01 -17.29
C ASP A 363 -14.54 -35.24 -16.03
N SER A 364 -15.41 -34.52 -15.30
CA SER A 364 -16.73 -34.83 -14.69
C SER A 364 -16.63 -35.51 -13.32
N ILE A 365 -16.51 -34.72 -12.24
CA ILE A 365 -16.86 -35.15 -10.87
C ILE A 365 -17.72 -34.07 -10.20
N ASP A 366 -18.91 -34.52 -9.81
CA ASP A 366 -19.78 -34.10 -8.71
C ASP A 366 -20.27 -32.63 -8.62
N ALA A 367 -21.55 -32.46 -8.96
CA ALA A 367 -22.38 -31.31 -8.60
C ALA A 367 -23.64 -31.78 -7.82
N HIS A 368 -23.47 -32.64 -6.82
CA HIS A 368 -24.44 -32.76 -5.74
C HIS A 368 -24.39 -31.50 -4.86
N THR A 369 -25.29 -30.52 -5.09
CA THR A 369 -25.87 -29.65 -4.06
C THR A 369 -27.06 -28.84 -4.62
N PHE A 370 -28.27 -29.28 -4.26
CA PHE A 370 -29.51 -28.51 -4.08
C PHE A 370 -30.11 -27.72 -5.28
N ASP A 371 -31.06 -28.38 -5.96
CA ASP A 371 -32.27 -27.72 -6.45
C ASP A 371 -33.16 -27.29 -5.26
N PHE A 372 -33.60 -26.04 -5.23
CA PHE A 372 -34.89 -25.64 -4.62
C PHE A 372 -35.40 -24.34 -5.27
N GLU A 373 -36.18 -24.49 -6.35
CA GLU A 373 -37.21 -23.48 -6.65
C GLU A 373 -38.32 -23.60 -5.58
N THR A 374 -38.48 -22.61 -4.70
CA THR A 374 -39.79 -22.09 -4.18
C THR A 374 -39.63 -21.20 -2.94
N ILE A 375 -39.59 -19.87 -3.13
CA ILE A 375 -40.27 -18.93 -2.21
C ILE A 375 -40.98 -17.87 -3.08
N ALA A 376 -42.26 -17.63 -2.81
CA ALA A 376 -43.04 -16.61 -3.50
C ALA A 376 -42.86 -15.23 -2.83
N HIS A 377 -42.63 -14.19 -3.62
CA HIS A 377 -42.75 -12.81 -3.15
C HIS A 377 -44.19 -12.32 -3.34
N PRO A 378 -44.89 -11.89 -2.28
CA PRO A 378 -46.19 -11.24 -2.42
C PRO A 378 -46.02 -9.78 -2.85
N ASN A 379 -46.76 -9.37 -3.88
CA ASN A 379 -47.00 -7.95 -4.18
C ASN A 379 -47.68 -7.24 -3.00
N LEU A 380 -47.31 -5.99 -2.75
CA LEU A 380 -48.33 -4.96 -2.55
C LEU A 380 -47.88 -3.63 -3.18
N GLU A 381 -48.78 -3.05 -3.97
CA GLU A 381 -48.56 -1.83 -4.76
C GLU A 381 -48.84 -0.53 -3.97
N GLN A 382 -48.66 0.60 -4.68
CA GLN A 382 -49.25 1.93 -4.45
C GLN A 382 -48.61 2.76 -3.31
N ALA A 383 -48.17 4.00 -3.51
CA ALA A 383 -48.75 5.02 -4.38
C ALA A 383 -47.74 6.05 -4.90
N LEU A 384 -47.99 6.51 -6.14
CA LEU A 384 -47.32 7.64 -6.79
C LEU A 384 -47.64 8.98 -6.11
N LYS A 385 -46.68 9.93 -6.13
CA LYS A 385 -46.95 11.34 -6.44
C LYS A 385 -45.71 12.09 -6.92
N GLN A 386 -45.90 12.90 -7.97
CA GLN A 386 -44.87 13.72 -8.63
C GLN A 386 -44.81 15.14 -8.03
N GLY A 387 -43.71 15.86 -8.32
CA GLY A 387 -43.53 17.30 -8.09
C GLY A 387 -42.08 17.59 -7.69
N SER A 388 -41.10 17.76 -8.60
CA SER A 388 -40.87 18.83 -9.59
C SER A 388 -40.53 20.19 -8.98
N LEU A 389 -39.25 20.60 -9.12
CA LEU A 389 -38.71 21.98 -9.08
C LEU A 389 -38.91 22.75 -7.75
N ASP A 390 -37.94 23.49 -7.23
CA ASP A 390 -37.14 24.48 -7.97
C ASP A 390 -35.72 24.70 -7.41
N LEU A 391 -34.92 25.50 -8.13
CA LEU A 391 -33.61 26.02 -7.71
C LEU A 391 -33.72 27.47 -7.22
N ASP A 392 -32.60 27.97 -6.66
CA ASP A 392 -32.31 29.37 -6.33
C ASP A 392 -33.11 30.06 -5.22
N SER A 393 -32.43 30.34 -4.09
CA SER A 393 -32.15 31.72 -3.64
C SER A 393 -31.24 31.75 -2.39
N LEU A 394 -30.04 32.31 -2.58
CA LEU A 394 -29.48 33.48 -1.88
C LEU A 394 -29.72 33.60 -0.35
N ALA A 395 -28.71 33.57 0.51
CA ALA A 395 -27.59 34.52 0.72
C ALA A 395 -27.87 35.58 1.81
N GLU A 396 -26.80 36.22 2.27
CA GLU A 396 -26.70 37.31 3.24
C GLU A 396 -26.77 36.97 4.74
N SER A 397 -26.04 37.79 5.49
CA SER A 397 -25.71 37.70 6.91
C SER A 397 -26.10 39.03 7.60
N PRO A 398 -25.55 39.44 8.75
CA PRO A 398 -26.34 39.59 9.98
C PRO A 398 -26.53 41.04 10.44
N GLU A 399 -27.45 41.29 11.38
CA GLU A 399 -27.20 42.27 12.47
C GLU A 399 -28.28 42.28 13.58
N SER A 400 -27.83 42.79 14.75
CA SER A 400 -28.56 43.34 15.90
C SER A 400 -29.80 42.64 16.49
N ASP A 401 -29.76 42.41 17.81
CA ASP A 401 -30.87 42.89 18.66
C ASP A 401 -30.35 43.32 20.05
N PHE A 402 -30.95 44.38 20.61
CA PHE A 402 -30.55 45.02 21.88
C PHE A 402 -31.74 44.97 22.85
N MET A 403 -31.47 45.12 24.16
CA MET A 403 -32.45 45.27 25.24
C MET A 403 -33.28 44.04 25.64
N SER A 404 -33.05 43.57 26.88
CA SER A 404 -34.12 43.06 27.73
C SER A 404 -33.96 43.69 29.12
N ALA A 405 -35.02 44.31 29.62
CA ALA A 405 -35.07 44.96 30.93
C ALA A 405 -35.77 44.05 31.95
N VAL A 406 -35.65 44.38 33.25
CA VAL A 406 -36.78 44.56 34.19
C VAL A 406 -36.24 44.93 35.59
N ASN A 407 -36.84 45.96 36.18
CA ASN A 407 -36.64 46.36 37.59
C ASN A 407 -37.39 45.42 38.53
N GLU A 408 -36.91 45.24 39.77
CA GLU A 408 -37.79 45.40 40.94
C GLU A 408 -37.06 45.86 42.21
N PHE A 409 -37.59 46.97 42.77
CA PHE A 409 -37.61 47.51 44.13
C PHE A 409 -37.17 46.58 45.30
N VAL A 410 -36.62 47.09 46.42
CA VAL A 410 -37.31 47.90 47.46
C VAL A 410 -36.31 48.68 48.35
N ILE A 411 -36.83 49.74 48.98
CA ILE A 411 -36.16 50.75 49.84
C ILE A 411 -36.06 50.27 51.30
N GLU A 412 -35.03 50.71 52.05
CA GLU A 412 -35.21 51.04 53.47
C GLU A 412 -34.37 52.29 53.86
N GLU A 413 -34.98 53.20 54.62
CA GLU A 413 -34.45 54.53 54.95
C GLU A 413 -33.75 54.59 56.32
N ASN A 414 -32.74 55.47 56.43
CA ASN A 414 -32.44 56.46 57.50
C ASN A 414 -33.13 56.38 58.91
N PRO A 415 -32.62 57.11 59.93
CA PRO A 415 -31.26 57.63 60.19
C PRO A 415 -30.84 57.36 61.66
N ILE A 416 -29.79 58.04 62.17
CA ILE A 416 -29.74 58.79 63.46
C ILE A 416 -28.27 59.11 63.78
N SER A 417 -27.94 60.40 63.78
CA SER A 417 -26.78 60.97 64.48
C SER A 417 -27.23 61.54 65.84
N PRO A 418 -26.29 61.73 66.78
CA PRO A 418 -26.38 62.93 67.62
C PRO A 418 -25.04 63.68 67.78
N ASN A 419 -25.19 64.95 68.17
CA ASN A 419 -24.18 66.02 68.13
C ASN A 419 -23.37 66.22 69.44
N VAL A 420 -22.08 66.57 69.27
CA VAL A 420 -21.34 67.76 69.79
C VAL A 420 -21.19 67.99 71.32
N ILE A 421 -20.19 68.82 71.66
CA ILE A 421 -19.79 69.46 72.95
C ILE A 421 -18.73 68.60 73.71
N SER A 422 -17.43 68.94 73.79
CA SER A 422 -16.82 70.20 74.24
C SER A 422 -15.36 70.37 73.76
N ASP A 423 -14.86 71.61 73.79
CA ASP A 423 -13.44 72.02 73.70
C ASP A 423 -13.06 72.77 75.01
N PRO A 424 -11.80 73.11 75.31
CA PRO A 424 -10.62 72.25 75.57
C PRO A 424 -10.12 72.33 77.02
N GLN A 425 -9.39 71.31 77.52
CA GLN A 425 -8.32 71.54 78.53
C GLN A 425 -7.33 70.37 78.73
N SER A 426 -6.05 70.72 78.83
CA SER A 426 -4.87 69.91 79.21
C SER A 426 -4.29 68.89 78.20
N PRO A 427 -2.97 68.97 77.87
CA PRO A 427 -2.34 68.17 76.81
C PRO A 427 -1.84 66.77 77.22
N GLU A 428 -2.23 66.21 78.37
CA GLU A 428 -1.74 64.89 78.84
C GLU A 428 -2.71 63.71 78.61
N MET A 429 -3.99 63.97 78.35
CA MET A 429 -5.00 62.91 78.08
C MET A 429 -5.01 62.41 76.62
N MET A 430 -4.28 63.07 75.72
CA MET A 430 -4.30 62.74 74.28
C MET A 430 -3.51 61.46 73.94
N VAL A 431 -2.54 61.08 74.78
CA VAL A 431 -1.65 59.94 74.55
C VAL A 431 -2.33 58.60 74.83
N GLU A 432 -3.16 58.50 75.88
CA GLU A 432 -3.88 57.27 76.20
C GLU A 432 -5.04 57.00 75.20
N SER A 433 -5.70 58.04 74.71
CA SER A 433 -6.73 57.93 73.66
C SER A 433 -6.19 57.34 72.35
N LEU A 434 -4.98 57.75 71.93
CA LEU A 434 -4.34 57.23 70.73
C LEU A 434 -3.95 55.75 70.87
N TYR A 435 -3.45 55.33 72.03
CA TYR A 435 -3.14 53.91 72.28
C TYR A 435 -4.40 53.03 72.32
N SER A 436 -5.49 53.48 72.97
CA SER A 436 -6.75 52.72 72.99
C SER A 436 -7.44 52.66 71.62
N SER A 437 -7.39 53.74 70.83
CA SER A 437 -7.99 53.78 69.48
C SER A 437 -7.28 52.84 68.50
N VAL A 438 -5.94 52.80 68.53
CA VAL A 438 -5.15 51.89 67.67
C VAL A 438 -5.36 50.43 68.04
N ILE A 439 -5.45 50.09 69.33
CA ILE A 439 -5.72 48.71 69.77
C ILE A 439 -7.13 48.26 69.35
N ASN A 440 -8.16 49.09 69.57
CA ASN A 440 -9.53 48.78 69.17
C ASN A 440 -9.71 48.68 67.64
N ALA A 441 -8.96 49.47 66.85
CA ALA A 441 -8.97 49.37 65.39
C ALA A 441 -8.35 48.06 64.86
N ILE A 442 -7.34 47.52 65.55
CA ILE A 442 -6.69 46.25 65.20
C ILE A 442 -7.61 45.06 65.51
N ASP A 443 -8.24 45.02 66.69
CA ASP A 443 -9.17 43.92 67.02
C ASP A 443 -10.48 43.97 66.22
N SER A 444 -10.99 45.17 65.90
CA SER A 444 -12.19 45.31 65.05
C SER A 444 -11.96 44.75 63.64
N ARG A 445 -10.78 44.99 63.04
CA ARG A 445 -10.44 44.46 61.71
C ARG A 445 -10.28 42.94 61.74
N ARG A 446 -9.69 42.38 62.81
CA ARG A 446 -9.50 40.93 63.00
C ARG A 446 -10.79 40.13 63.16
N MET A 447 -11.83 40.72 63.76
CA MET A 447 -13.15 40.10 63.92
C MET A 447 -14.04 40.21 62.66
N GLN A 448 -13.80 41.19 61.79
CA GLN A 448 -14.49 41.29 60.50
C GLN A 448 -13.94 40.27 59.49
N ASP A 449 -12.62 40.10 59.41
CA ASP A 449 -11.96 39.15 58.50
C ASP A 449 -12.31 37.67 58.77
N THR A 450 -12.83 37.35 59.96
CA THR A 450 -13.19 35.97 60.36
C THR A 450 -14.68 35.64 60.25
N SER A 451 -15.55 36.63 60.00
CA SER A 451 -17.02 36.44 59.98
C SER A 451 -17.66 36.55 58.60
N SER A 452 -17.03 37.23 57.64
CA SER A 452 -17.44 37.27 56.23
C SER A 452 -17.25 35.92 55.52
N CYS A 453 -16.15 35.23 55.79
CA CYS A 453 -15.72 34.00 55.11
C CYS A 453 -16.69 32.80 55.23
N VAL A 454 -17.65 32.81 56.15
CA VAL A 454 -18.48 31.62 56.46
C VAL A 454 -19.81 31.56 55.68
N LYS A 455 -20.27 32.67 55.07
CA LYS A 455 -21.55 32.67 54.32
C LYS A 455 -21.38 32.53 52.80
N ASP A 456 -20.43 33.23 52.20
CA ASP A 456 -20.26 33.21 50.74
C ASP A 456 -19.76 31.84 50.21
N VAL A 457 -18.94 31.15 51.01
CA VAL A 457 -18.46 29.78 50.75
C VAL A 457 -19.62 28.77 50.60
N SER A 458 -20.81 29.04 51.15
CA SER A 458 -21.99 28.17 50.99
C SER A 458 -22.63 28.29 49.60
N VAL A 459 -22.68 29.50 49.05
CA VAL A 459 -23.33 29.78 47.76
C VAL A 459 -22.38 29.51 46.60
N GLU A 460 -21.09 29.85 46.75
CA GLU A 460 -20.06 29.48 45.78
C GLU A 460 -19.86 27.95 45.71
N ASN A 461 -19.87 27.21 46.82
CA ASN A 461 -19.80 25.75 46.74
C ASN A 461 -21.01 25.13 46.02
N ALA A 462 -22.20 25.73 46.12
CA ALA A 462 -23.37 25.25 45.40
C ALA A 462 -23.24 25.46 43.87
N SER A 463 -22.80 26.64 43.44
CA SER A 463 -22.58 26.93 42.01
C SER A 463 -21.38 26.16 41.44
N LEU A 464 -20.30 26.03 42.20
CA LEU A 464 -19.12 25.23 41.87
C LEU A 464 -19.49 23.74 41.76
N SER A 465 -20.29 23.20 42.69
CA SER A 465 -20.77 21.82 42.66
C SER A 465 -21.59 21.53 41.39
N VAL A 466 -22.50 22.43 41.01
CA VAL A 466 -23.30 22.30 39.76
C VAL A 466 -22.41 22.39 38.51
N CYS A 467 -21.38 23.23 38.53
CA CYS A 467 -20.43 23.33 37.41
C CYS A 467 -19.55 22.07 37.30
N MET A 468 -19.06 21.55 38.43
CA MET A 468 -18.31 20.29 38.49
C MET A 468 -19.16 19.10 38.05
N GLU A 469 -20.46 19.06 38.36
CA GLU A 469 -21.36 17.99 37.88
C GLU A 469 -21.56 18.06 36.36
N LYS A 470 -21.73 19.26 35.79
CA LYS A 470 -21.81 19.43 34.32
C LYS A 470 -20.50 19.00 33.64
N CYS A 471 -19.34 19.38 34.18
CA CYS A 471 -18.05 18.91 33.67
C CYS A 471 -17.88 17.39 33.82
N ARG A 472 -18.40 16.78 34.90
CA ARG A 472 -18.40 15.32 35.11
C ARG A 472 -19.25 14.61 34.06
N VAL A 473 -20.46 15.09 33.76
CA VAL A 473 -21.33 14.52 32.73
C VAL A 473 -20.67 14.61 31.34
N ILE A 474 -20.14 15.77 30.97
CA ILE A 474 -19.45 15.95 29.67
C ILE A 474 -18.21 15.04 29.56
N ALA A 475 -17.45 14.85 30.65
CA ALA A 475 -16.33 13.92 30.69
C ALA A 475 -16.78 12.45 30.61
N GLN A 476 -17.93 12.10 31.22
CA GLN A 476 -18.55 10.77 31.14
C GLN A 476 -18.99 10.46 29.70
N ASP A 477 -19.66 11.42 29.03
CA ASP A 477 -20.10 11.29 27.64
C ASP A 477 -18.92 11.18 26.68
N SER A 478 -17.89 12.03 26.85
CA SER A 478 -16.64 11.93 26.07
C SER A 478 -15.99 10.54 26.22
N LYS A 479 -15.99 9.97 27.43
CA LYS A 479 -15.49 8.61 27.70
C LYS A 479 -16.33 7.50 27.06
N VAL A 480 -17.63 7.72 26.83
CA VAL A 480 -18.49 6.81 26.05
C VAL A 480 -18.19 6.92 24.56
N HIS A 481 -18.04 8.13 24.01
CA HIS A 481 -17.68 8.32 22.60
C HIS A 481 -16.29 7.75 22.26
N LEU A 482 -15.29 7.96 23.12
CA LEU A 482 -13.95 7.37 22.96
C LEU A 482 -13.97 5.84 23.05
N ARG A 483 -14.92 5.26 23.81
CA ARG A 483 -15.15 3.81 23.83
C ARG A 483 -15.73 3.32 22.50
N GLY A 484 -16.73 4.02 21.95
CA GLY A 484 -17.29 3.72 20.63
C GLY A 484 -16.22 3.74 19.54
N ILE A 485 -15.43 4.82 19.46
CA ILE A 485 -14.31 4.93 18.50
C ILE A 485 -13.29 3.79 18.67
N LYS A 486 -13.01 3.36 19.90
CA LYS A 486 -12.15 2.20 20.15
C LYS A 486 -12.77 0.89 19.65
N GLU A 487 -14.07 0.70 19.85
CA GLU A 487 -14.81 -0.49 19.39
C GLU A 487 -14.88 -0.51 17.84
N ASP A 488 -15.08 0.64 17.19
CA ASP A 488 -15.02 0.81 15.73
C ASP A 488 -13.61 0.51 15.18
N LEU A 489 -12.55 1.05 15.80
CA LEU A 489 -11.16 0.74 15.41
C LEU A 489 -10.81 -0.75 15.58
N CYS A 490 -11.33 -1.39 16.63
CA CYS A 490 -11.24 -2.84 16.78
C CYS A 490 -11.98 -3.57 15.65
N HIS A 491 -13.18 -3.12 15.27
CA HIS A 491 -13.95 -3.71 14.18
C HIS A 491 -13.24 -3.57 12.83
N PHE A 492 -12.72 -2.38 12.50
CA PHE A 492 -11.92 -2.15 11.29
C PHE A 492 -10.65 -3.01 11.26
N ARG A 493 -9.96 -3.16 12.39
CA ARG A 493 -8.80 -4.07 12.49
C ARG A 493 -9.17 -5.52 12.18
N THR A 494 -10.29 -6.01 12.70
CA THR A 494 -10.80 -7.36 12.40
C THR A 494 -11.23 -7.50 10.94
N LEU A 495 -11.82 -6.46 10.34
CA LEU A 495 -12.19 -6.47 8.93
C LEU A 495 -10.95 -6.54 8.02
N VAL A 496 -9.95 -5.69 8.26
CA VAL A 496 -8.68 -5.71 7.49
C VAL A 496 -7.95 -7.04 7.64
N GLN A 497 -7.94 -7.64 8.84
CA GLN A 497 -7.37 -8.98 9.05
C GLN A 497 -8.13 -10.06 8.27
N ARG A 498 -9.46 -9.97 8.18
CA ARG A 498 -10.27 -10.89 7.37
C ARG A 498 -9.96 -10.75 5.89
N GLU A 499 -10.00 -9.54 5.34
CA GLU A 499 -9.66 -9.27 3.93
C GLU A 499 -8.24 -9.76 3.58
N GLN A 500 -7.27 -9.58 4.48
CA GLN A 500 -5.91 -10.10 4.31
C GLN A 500 -5.85 -11.64 4.28
N CYS A 501 -6.62 -12.32 5.14
CA CYS A 501 -6.75 -13.77 5.11
C CYS A 501 -7.44 -14.26 3.84
N ASP A 502 -8.53 -13.62 3.42
CA ASP A 502 -9.31 -14.02 2.25
C ASP A 502 -8.55 -13.79 0.95
N PHE A 503 -7.80 -12.68 0.84
CA PHE A 503 -6.85 -12.46 -0.25
C PHE A 503 -5.72 -13.50 -0.26
N SER A 504 -5.14 -13.85 0.90
CA SER A 504 -4.13 -14.90 1.01
C SER A 504 -4.67 -16.27 0.59
N ASN A 505 -5.91 -16.59 0.94
CA ASN A 505 -6.57 -17.83 0.55
C ASN A 505 -6.87 -17.87 -0.96
N SER A 506 -7.37 -16.77 -1.54
CA SER A 506 -7.58 -16.63 -2.99
C SER A 506 -6.27 -16.78 -3.77
N LEU A 507 -5.17 -16.19 -3.28
CA LEU A 507 -3.85 -16.34 -3.88
C LEU A 507 -3.33 -17.79 -3.81
N LYS A 508 -3.60 -18.51 -2.71
CA LYS A 508 -3.28 -19.95 -2.61
C LYS A 508 -4.11 -20.80 -3.57
N CYS A 509 -5.41 -20.51 -3.71
CA CYS A 509 -6.30 -21.20 -4.65
C CYS A 509 -5.84 -21.00 -6.10
N THR A 510 -5.58 -19.76 -6.52
CA THR A 510 -5.08 -19.47 -7.88
C THR A 510 -3.70 -20.08 -8.13
N SER A 511 -2.80 -20.09 -7.14
CA SER A 511 -1.52 -20.81 -7.22
C SER A 511 -1.72 -22.32 -7.42
N LEU A 512 -2.63 -22.95 -6.68
CA LEU A 512 -2.97 -24.37 -6.83
C LEU A 512 -3.59 -24.68 -8.21
N GLU A 513 -4.43 -23.80 -8.73
CA GLU A 513 -4.99 -23.91 -10.09
C GLU A 513 -3.91 -23.80 -11.17
N ILE A 514 -2.94 -22.89 -11.02
CA ILE A 514 -1.79 -22.76 -11.92
C ILE A 514 -0.95 -24.05 -11.90
N VAL A 515 -0.63 -24.59 -10.73
CA VAL A 515 0.11 -25.87 -10.61
C VAL A 515 -0.67 -27.01 -11.28
N ASN A 516 -1.98 -27.13 -11.02
CA ASN A 516 -2.84 -28.15 -11.62
C ASN A 516 -2.96 -28.01 -13.15
N THR A 517 -2.96 -26.79 -13.71
CA THR A 517 -2.99 -26.59 -15.16
C THR A 517 -1.64 -26.95 -15.80
N ILE A 518 -0.53 -26.59 -15.17
CA ILE A 518 0.82 -27.00 -15.61
C ILE A 518 0.95 -28.53 -15.61
N GLU A 519 0.48 -29.22 -14.57
CA GLU A 519 0.53 -30.68 -14.50
C GLU A 519 -0.36 -31.37 -15.54
N LYS A 520 -1.57 -30.84 -15.80
CA LYS A 520 -2.42 -31.31 -16.91
C LYS A 520 -1.76 -31.14 -18.27
N VAL A 521 -1.12 -29.99 -18.53
CA VAL A 521 -0.38 -29.73 -19.79
C VAL A 521 0.83 -30.64 -19.93
N LYS A 522 1.55 -30.93 -18.84
CA LYS A 522 2.66 -31.91 -18.84
C LYS A 522 2.15 -33.31 -19.22
N LEU A 523 1.04 -33.75 -18.63
CA LEU A 523 0.48 -35.08 -18.89
C LEU A 523 -0.06 -35.23 -20.32
N SER A 524 -0.73 -34.21 -20.89
CA SER A 524 -1.16 -34.25 -22.29
C SER A 524 0.02 -34.20 -23.26
N LEU A 525 1.08 -33.44 -22.95
CA LEU A 525 2.31 -33.43 -23.75
C LEU A 525 2.99 -34.81 -23.74
N GLU A 526 3.14 -35.44 -22.56
CA GLU A 526 3.69 -36.80 -22.44
C GLU A 526 2.86 -37.85 -23.21
N LYS A 527 1.53 -37.74 -23.17
CA LYS A 527 0.63 -38.61 -23.91
C LYS A 527 0.78 -38.41 -25.42
N THR A 528 0.72 -37.17 -25.90
CA THR A 528 0.91 -36.81 -27.32
C THR A 528 2.27 -37.32 -27.85
N LEU A 529 3.33 -37.24 -27.04
CA LEU A 529 4.66 -37.73 -27.39
C LEU A 529 4.69 -39.27 -27.51
N LYS A 530 4.04 -39.99 -26.59
CA LYS A 530 3.89 -41.46 -26.63
C LYS A 530 3.08 -41.90 -27.85
N ASP A 531 1.94 -41.25 -28.10
CA ASP A 531 1.07 -41.55 -29.23
C ASP A 531 1.77 -41.26 -30.57
N LYS A 532 2.65 -40.24 -30.64
CA LYS A 532 3.51 -39.99 -31.79
C LYS A 532 4.51 -41.13 -32.02
N HIS A 533 5.25 -41.51 -30.98
CA HIS A 533 6.22 -42.60 -31.06
C HIS A 533 5.57 -43.93 -31.46
N GLN A 534 4.36 -44.20 -30.95
CA GLN A 534 3.59 -45.40 -31.32
C GLN A 534 3.13 -45.38 -32.79
N LYS A 535 2.75 -44.21 -33.34
CA LYS A 535 2.41 -44.07 -34.76
C LYS A 535 3.62 -44.19 -35.68
N GLU A 536 4.79 -43.69 -35.27
CA GLU A 536 6.07 -43.86 -35.98
C GLU A 536 6.53 -45.33 -35.98
N LEU A 537 6.37 -46.06 -34.87
CA LEU A 537 6.59 -47.51 -34.80
C LEU A 537 5.61 -48.28 -35.70
N GLN A 538 4.34 -47.88 -35.73
CA GLN A 538 3.32 -48.53 -36.55
C GLN A 538 3.54 -48.26 -38.05
N SER A 539 3.98 -47.06 -38.44
CA SER A 539 4.39 -46.77 -39.82
C SER A 539 5.58 -47.60 -40.26
N LEU A 540 6.63 -47.68 -39.42
CA LEU A 540 7.83 -48.45 -39.74
C LEU A 540 7.50 -49.95 -39.87
N LYS A 541 6.69 -50.51 -38.96
CA LYS A 541 6.21 -51.90 -39.07
C LYS A 541 5.44 -52.13 -40.39
N SER A 542 4.58 -51.19 -40.77
CA SER A 542 3.77 -51.27 -41.98
C SER A 542 4.62 -51.27 -43.27
N GLU A 543 5.71 -50.50 -43.28
CA GLU A 543 6.66 -50.43 -44.39
C GLU A 543 7.41 -51.77 -44.55
N TYR A 544 7.85 -52.37 -43.45
CA TYR A 544 8.47 -53.71 -43.47
C TYR A 544 7.50 -54.80 -43.92
N GLU A 545 6.24 -54.80 -43.46
CA GLU A 545 5.22 -55.75 -43.94
C GLU A 545 4.98 -55.60 -45.46
N THR A 546 4.90 -54.36 -45.97
CA THR A 546 4.75 -54.10 -47.41
C THR A 546 5.97 -54.61 -48.20
N LYS A 547 7.19 -54.45 -47.66
CA LYS A 547 8.44 -54.92 -48.27
C LYS A 547 8.54 -56.45 -48.29
N ILE A 548 8.06 -57.12 -47.25
CA ILE A 548 7.96 -58.59 -47.19
C ILE A 548 6.93 -59.12 -48.19
N ASN A 549 5.75 -58.48 -48.27
CA ASN A 549 4.70 -58.88 -49.22
C ASN A 549 5.19 -58.76 -50.68
N LYS A 550 5.93 -57.69 -51.01
CA LYS A 550 6.53 -57.54 -52.34
C LYS A 550 7.53 -58.65 -52.66
N LEU A 551 8.38 -59.03 -51.71
CA LEU A 551 9.32 -60.16 -51.89
C LEU A 551 8.60 -61.52 -52.04
N LEU A 552 7.42 -61.70 -51.42
CA LEU A 552 6.57 -62.87 -51.62
C LEU A 552 5.91 -62.88 -53.02
N GLU A 553 5.46 -61.72 -53.52
CA GLU A 553 4.95 -61.57 -54.89
C GLU A 553 6.04 -61.85 -55.94
N ASP A 554 7.24 -61.27 -55.77
CA ASP A 554 8.42 -61.55 -56.60
C ASP A 554 8.79 -63.05 -56.56
N GLY A 555 8.64 -63.69 -55.39
CA GLY A 555 8.82 -65.13 -55.19
C GLY A 555 7.82 -65.99 -55.97
N GLU A 556 6.52 -65.65 -55.93
CA GLU A 556 5.49 -66.33 -56.74
C GLU A 556 5.63 -66.05 -58.24
N GLU A 557 6.10 -64.86 -58.64
CA GLU A 557 6.42 -64.58 -60.05
C GLU A 557 7.61 -65.43 -60.53
N ASN A 558 8.67 -65.54 -59.72
CA ASN A 558 9.79 -66.44 -60.00
C ASN A 558 9.35 -67.91 -60.04
N LYS A 559 8.41 -68.34 -59.19
CA LYS A 559 7.81 -69.68 -59.22
C LYS A 559 6.97 -69.92 -60.48
N LYS A 560 6.29 -68.90 -61.01
CA LYS A 560 5.62 -68.94 -62.33
C LYS A 560 6.65 -69.04 -63.48
N LYS A 561 7.75 -68.28 -63.42
CA LYS A 561 8.87 -68.37 -64.38
C LYS A 561 9.51 -69.77 -64.37
N ILE A 562 9.73 -70.36 -63.19
CA ILE A 562 10.23 -71.74 -63.03
C ILE A 562 9.23 -72.77 -63.60
N LYS A 563 7.92 -72.59 -63.39
CA LYS A 563 6.90 -73.46 -64.03
C LYS A 563 6.92 -73.35 -65.55
N LYS A 564 7.13 -72.15 -66.10
CA LYS A 564 7.28 -71.94 -67.55
C LYS A 564 8.53 -72.66 -68.08
N LEU A 565 9.69 -72.46 -67.45
CA LEU A 565 10.95 -73.15 -67.77
C LEU A 565 10.83 -74.68 -67.70
N LYS A 566 10.01 -75.24 -66.79
CA LYS A 566 9.72 -76.68 -66.74
C LYS A 566 8.85 -77.16 -67.92
N GLY A 567 7.97 -76.32 -68.45
CA GLY A 567 7.23 -76.61 -69.68
C GLY A 567 8.13 -76.54 -70.92
N ASP A 568 9.01 -75.55 -70.98
CA ASP A 568 9.99 -75.38 -72.05
C ASP A 568 11.01 -76.56 -72.07
N LEU A 569 11.36 -77.12 -70.90
CA LEU A 569 12.18 -78.34 -70.75
C LEU A 569 11.51 -79.60 -71.31
N LEU A 570 10.20 -79.80 -71.06
CA LEU A 570 9.44 -80.94 -71.60
C LEU A 570 9.37 -80.91 -73.14
N GLY A 571 9.34 -79.72 -73.75
CA GLY A 571 9.41 -79.56 -75.20
C GLY A 571 10.80 -79.84 -75.81
N LEU A 572 11.87 -79.76 -75.01
CA LEU A 572 13.23 -80.13 -75.43
C LEU A 572 13.49 -81.64 -75.31
N GLU A 573 12.80 -82.31 -74.38
CA GLU A 573 12.88 -83.76 -74.18
C GLU A 573 12.37 -84.56 -75.39
N GLU A 574 11.37 -84.02 -76.12
CA GLU A 574 10.84 -84.60 -77.37
C GLU A 574 11.79 -84.42 -78.58
N VAL A 575 12.68 -83.43 -78.53
CA VAL A 575 13.69 -83.17 -79.60
C VAL A 575 14.97 -83.99 -79.37
N LEU A 576 15.30 -84.31 -78.12
CA LEU A 576 16.52 -85.04 -77.75
C LEU A 576 16.56 -86.49 -78.27
N GLN A 577 15.41 -87.12 -78.52
CA GLN A 577 15.35 -88.50 -79.06
C GLN A 577 15.90 -88.62 -80.50
N ASN A 578 15.96 -87.52 -81.27
CA ASN A 578 16.50 -87.49 -82.64
C ASN A 578 17.98 -87.04 -82.72
N LYS A 579 18.66 -86.86 -81.58
CA LYS A 579 20.05 -86.35 -81.49
C LYS A 579 21.04 -87.39 -80.90
N ASN A 580 20.64 -88.65 -80.86
CA ASN A 580 21.43 -89.77 -80.29
C ASN A 580 22.64 -90.21 -81.16
N ASP A 581 22.72 -89.78 -82.43
CA ASP A 581 23.74 -90.26 -83.39
C ASP A 581 24.96 -89.31 -83.55
N GLU A 582 25.05 -88.23 -82.76
CA GLU A 582 26.17 -87.26 -82.81
C GLU A 582 27.11 -87.32 -81.57
N PHE A 583 27.21 -88.51 -80.94
CA PHE A 583 27.99 -88.77 -79.74
C PHE A 583 29.53 -88.85 -79.96
N THR A 584 30.08 -88.02 -80.86
CA THR A 584 31.50 -88.06 -81.26
C THR A 584 32.30 -86.79 -80.92
N MET A 585 31.74 -85.88 -80.10
CA MET A 585 32.44 -84.66 -79.61
C MET A 585 32.49 -84.48 -78.08
N VAL A 586 32.05 -85.46 -77.26
CA VAL A 586 31.96 -85.38 -75.79
C VAL A 586 33.33 -85.30 -75.05
N LYS A 587 34.46 -85.25 -75.77
CA LYS A 587 35.79 -85.18 -75.15
C LYS A 587 36.13 -83.80 -74.53
N ASN A 588 35.41 -82.73 -74.92
CA ASN A 588 35.71 -81.36 -74.49
C ASN A 588 34.86 -80.86 -73.30
N GLU A 589 33.82 -81.58 -72.88
CA GLU A 589 32.91 -81.10 -71.83
C GLU A 589 33.49 -81.23 -70.41
N LYS A 590 34.51 -82.07 -70.20
CA LYS A 590 35.15 -82.24 -68.88
C LYS A 590 35.89 -80.99 -68.39
N GLU A 591 36.34 -80.12 -69.30
CA GLU A 591 36.95 -78.82 -68.94
C GLU A 591 35.88 -77.75 -68.67
N ALA A 592 34.76 -77.77 -69.39
CA ALA A 592 33.65 -76.82 -69.21
C ALA A 592 32.98 -76.95 -67.82
N VAL A 593 32.83 -78.17 -67.30
CA VAL A 593 32.26 -78.39 -65.95
C VAL A 593 33.19 -77.86 -64.84
N VAL A 594 34.51 -77.97 -65.01
CA VAL A 594 35.48 -77.42 -64.05
C VAL A 594 35.48 -75.89 -64.09
N CYS A 595 35.39 -75.27 -65.27
CA CYS A 595 35.24 -73.82 -65.38
C CYS A 595 33.96 -73.30 -64.72
N LEU A 596 32.82 -73.99 -64.89
CA LEU A 596 31.54 -73.61 -64.27
C LEU A 596 31.52 -73.80 -62.74
N GLN A 597 32.24 -74.79 -62.21
CA GLN A 597 32.41 -74.96 -60.78
C GLN A 597 33.32 -73.85 -60.21
N ASN A 598 34.47 -73.61 -60.83
CA ASN A 598 35.38 -72.53 -60.45
C ASN A 598 34.70 -71.14 -60.52
N GLU A 599 33.84 -70.88 -61.52
CA GLU A 599 33.04 -69.64 -61.56
C GLU A 599 32.07 -69.49 -60.39
N LYS A 600 31.50 -70.60 -59.89
CA LYS A 600 30.57 -70.56 -58.75
C LYS A 600 31.31 -70.39 -57.43
N ASP A 601 32.44 -71.07 -57.27
CA ASP A 601 33.28 -70.92 -56.08
C ASP A 601 33.93 -69.53 -56.05
N GLN A 602 34.33 -68.97 -57.20
CA GLN A 602 34.76 -67.58 -57.35
C GLN A 602 33.66 -66.56 -56.97
N LYS A 603 32.41 -66.77 -57.44
CA LYS A 603 31.26 -65.92 -57.07
C LYS A 603 30.89 -66.04 -55.59
N LEU A 604 31.12 -67.20 -54.98
CA LEU A 604 30.89 -67.41 -53.54
C LEU A 604 31.97 -66.67 -52.73
N LEU A 605 33.25 -66.78 -53.11
CA LEU A 605 34.35 -66.00 -52.55
C LEU A 605 34.17 -64.49 -52.72
N GLU A 606 33.65 -64.02 -53.86
CA GLU A 606 33.32 -62.60 -54.08
C GLU A 606 32.18 -62.13 -53.17
N LEU A 607 31.16 -62.97 -52.93
CA LEU A 607 30.07 -62.66 -51.99
C LEU A 607 30.54 -62.69 -50.53
N GLU A 608 31.40 -63.64 -50.15
CA GLU A 608 32.03 -63.67 -48.81
C GLU A 608 32.90 -62.44 -48.59
N CYS A 609 33.75 -62.08 -49.55
CA CYS A 609 34.58 -60.87 -49.49
C CYS A 609 33.75 -59.57 -49.42
N GLN A 610 32.64 -59.49 -50.16
CA GLN A 610 31.67 -58.39 -50.04
C GLN A 610 30.98 -58.36 -48.67
N MET A 611 30.63 -59.53 -48.11
CA MET A 611 29.99 -59.62 -46.80
C MET A 611 30.96 -59.32 -45.65
N GLU A 612 32.24 -59.68 -45.78
CA GLU A 612 33.32 -59.26 -44.88
C GLU A 612 33.57 -57.75 -44.97
N THR A 613 33.62 -57.20 -46.17
CA THR A 613 33.75 -55.73 -46.40
C THR A 613 32.59 -54.98 -45.75
N GLN A 614 31.34 -55.42 -45.96
CA GLN A 614 30.16 -54.83 -45.31
C GLN A 614 30.18 -54.99 -43.79
N ASN A 615 30.69 -56.12 -43.25
CA ASN A 615 30.85 -56.28 -41.81
C ASN A 615 31.93 -55.35 -41.24
N CYS A 616 33.02 -55.08 -41.97
CA CYS A 616 34.02 -54.07 -41.61
C CYS A 616 33.41 -52.66 -41.62
N GLU A 617 32.71 -52.27 -42.68
CA GLU A 617 31.98 -50.99 -42.76
C GLU A 617 30.97 -50.83 -41.61
N ILE A 618 30.17 -51.87 -41.30
CA ILE A 618 29.22 -51.87 -40.17
C ILE A 618 29.96 -51.72 -38.83
N LYS A 619 31.16 -52.31 -38.69
CA LYS A 619 31.97 -52.20 -37.46
C LYS A 619 32.55 -50.80 -37.30
N GLU A 620 33.07 -50.19 -38.37
CA GLU A 620 33.56 -48.81 -38.39
C GLU A 620 32.42 -47.80 -38.16
N LEU A 621 31.25 -48.01 -38.76
CA LEU A 621 30.05 -47.21 -38.52
C LEU A 621 29.51 -47.34 -37.07
N ARG A 622 29.67 -48.50 -36.43
CA ARG A 622 29.35 -48.67 -35.00
C ARG A 622 30.34 -47.90 -34.13
N GLN A 623 31.64 -47.99 -34.41
CA GLN A 623 32.68 -47.27 -33.68
C GLN A 623 32.54 -45.76 -33.83
N SER A 624 32.30 -45.25 -35.04
CA SER A 624 32.07 -43.81 -35.25
C SER A 624 30.78 -43.32 -34.56
N ARG A 625 29.70 -44.10 -34.59
CA ARG A 625 28.48 -43.79 -33.81
C ARG A 625 28.74 -43.75 -32.31
N GLU A 626 29.59 -44.63 -31.79
CA GLU A 626 29.93 -44.71 -30.36
C GLU A 626 30.82 -43.54 -29.92
N ILE A 627 31.79 -43.14 -30.74
CA ILE A 627 32.60 -41.93 -30.55
C ILE A 627 31.70 -40.68 -30.55
N VAL A 628 30.82 -40.53 -31.55
CA VAL A 628 29.89 -39.39 -31.63
C VAL A 628 28.92 -39.36 -30.44
N LEU A 629 28.48 -40.52 -29.93
CA LEU A 629 27.68 -40.61 -28.71
C LEU A 629 28.45 -40.12 -27.47
N GLU A 630 29.74 -40.43 -27.37
CA GLU A 630 30.57 -39.98 -26.24
C GLU A 630 30.87 -38.48 -26.31
N ASP A 631 31.16 -37.94 -27.50
CA ASP A 631 31.29 -36.50 -27.73
C ASP A 631 29.97 -35.76 -27.39
N LEU A 632 28.82 -36.35 -27.71
CA LEU A 632 27.50 -35.76 -27.42
C LEU A 632 27.18 -35.81 -25.91
N LYS A 633 27.56 -36.88 -25.19
CA LYS A 633 27.51 -36.90 -23.72
C LYS A 633 28.41 -35.82 -23.12
N LYS A 634 29.64 -35.69 -23.60
CA LYS A 634 30.60 -34.69 -23.12
C LYS A 634 30.07 -33.27 -23.33
N LEU A 635 29.54 -32.96 -24.52
CA LEU A 635 28.86 -31.69 -24.80
C LEU A 635 27.63 -31.47 -23.90
N HIS A 636 26.89 -32.52 -23.55
CA HIS A 636 25.76 -32.40 -22.63
C HIS A 636 26.22 -32.07 -21.20
N VAL A 637 27.31 -32.67 -20.72
CA VAL A 637 27.94 -32.33 -19.43
C VAL A 637 28.44 -30.89 -19.45
N GLU A 638 29.25 -30.49 -20.44
CA GLU A 638 29.76 -29.12 -20.57
C GLU A 638 28.64 -28.07 -20.67
N ASN A 639 27.51 -28.41 -21.33
CA ASN A 639 26.36 -27.52 -21.40
C ASN A 639 25.62 -27.43 -20.06
N ASN A 640 25.47 -28.53 -19.32
CA ASN A 640 24.88 -28.52 -17.99
C ASN A 640 25.74 -27.74 -16.98
N GLU A 641 27.07 -27.89 -17.04
CA GLU A 641 28.02 -27.10 -16.23
C GLU A 641 27.92 -25.60 -16.54
N LYS A 642 27.92 -25.23 -17.83
CA LYS A 642 27.71 -23.83 -18.25
C LYS A 642 26.36 -23.29 -17.80
N LEU A 643 25.31 -24.10 -17.84
CA LEU A 643 23.96 -23.69 -17.43
C LEU A 643 23.82 -23.58 -15.89
N GLN A 644 24.59 -24.35 -15.12
CA GLN A 644 24.73 -24.19 -13.67
C GLN A 644 25.53 -22.93 -13.32
N LEU A 645 26.66 -22.68 -13.99
CA LEU A 645 27.44 -21.44 -13.86
C LEU A 645 26.57 -20.21 -14.15
N LEU A 646 25.81 -20.22 -15.25
CA LEU A 646 24.95 -19.11 -15.62
C LEU A 646 23.82 -18.87 -14.61
N ARG A 647 23.30 -19.93 -13.96
CA ARG A 647 22.34 -19.80 -12.85
C ARG A 647 22.99 -19.19 -11.61
N ALA A 648 24.18 -19.65 -11.22
CA ALA A 648 24.90 -19.12 -10.06
C ALA A 648 25.32 -17.65 -10.28
N GLU A 649 25.70 -17.26 -11.49
CA GLU A 649 25.96 -15.87 -11.86
C GLU A 649 24.68 -15.02 -11.78
N LEU A 650 23.54 -15.52 -12.26
CA LEU A 650 22.24 -14.82 -12.17
C LEU A 650 21.75 -14.70 -10.71
N GLU A 651 21.83 -15.75 -9.90
CA GLU A 651 21.47 -15.71 -8.47
C GLU A 651 22.38 -14.74 -7.69
N SER A 652 23.70 -14.74 -7.96
CA SER A 652 24.65 -13.80 -7.38
C SER A 652 24.34 -12.35 -7.78
N LEU A 653 24.01 -12.11 -9.06
CA LEU A 653 23.62 -10.80 -9.56
C LEU A 653 22.30 -10.33 -8.91
N GLU A 654 21.29 -11.19 -8.83
CA GLU A 654 20.00 -10.91 -8.19
C GLU A 654 20.17 -10.58 -6.69
N GLN A 655 20.94 -11.39 -5.95
CA GLN A 655 21.27 -11.12 -4.55
C GLN A 655 22.03 -9.79 -4.38
N SER A 656 22.97 -9.48 -5.28
CA SER A 656 23.71 -8.21 -5.26
C SER A 656 22.79 -7.01 -5.51
N HIS A 657 21.86 -7.12 -6.46
CA HIS A 657 20.89 -6.08 -6.79
C HIS A 657 19.84 -5.90 -5.70
N LEU A 658 19.35 -6.98 -5.09
CA LEU A 658 18.48 -6.93 -3.91
C LEU A 658 19.17 -6.21 -2.74
N LYS A 659 20.43 -6.54 -2.47
CA LYS A 659 21.22 -5.89 -1.42
C LYS A 659 21.51 -4.42 -1.72
N GLU A 660 21.77 -4.07 -2.98
CA GLU A 660 21.90 -2.67 -3.41
C GLU A 660 20.57 -1.92 -3.27
N LEU A 661 19.44 -2.54 -3.62
CA LEU A 661 18.11 -1.96 -3.46
C LEU A 661 17.76 -1.74 -1.98
N GLU A 662 18.06 -2.72 -1.12
CA GLU A 662 17.88 -2.63 0.33
C GLU A 662 18.74 -1.51 0.93
N ASN A 663 20.03 -1.46 0.60
CA ASN A 663 20.92 -0.38 1.04
C ASN A 663 20.44 1.00 0.58
N ASN A 664 19.97 1.13 -0.68
CA ASN A 664 19.40 2.38 -1.20
C ASN A 664 18.09 2.76 -0.48
N LEU A 665 17.24 1.78 -0.13
CA LEU A 665 16.02 2.01 0.62
C LEU A 665 16.33 2.47 2.05
N GLN A 666 17.25 1.80 2.74
CA GLN A 666 17.71 2.17 4.08
C GLN A 666 18.35 3.58 4.08
N ALA A 667 19.18 3.90 3.07
CA ALA A 667 19.77 5.22 2.92
C ALA A 667 18.72 6.32 2.67
N ARG A 668 17.69 6.05 1.85
CA ARG A 668 16.56 6.98 1.65
C ARG A 668 15.75 7.17 2.93
N HIS A 669 15.40 6.10 3.63
CA HIS A 669 14.67 6.19 4.90
C HIS A 669 15.46 7.00 5.94
N LEU A 670 16.78 6.79 6.05
CA LEU A 670 17.63 7.59 6.94
C LEU A 670 17.64 9.07 6.52
N GLN A 671 17.80 9.36 5.22
CA GLN A 671 17.78 10.72 4.68
C GLN A 671 16.43 11.43 4.88
N GLU A 672 15.31 10.72 4.69
CA GLU A 672 13.97 11.25 4.97
C GLU A 672 13.75 11.50 6.47
N PHE A 673 14.25 10.62 7.33
CA PHE A 673 14.18 10.79 8.79
C PHE A 673 15.01 12.00 9.26
N GLU A 674 16.23 12.15 8.74
CA GLU A 674 17.07 13.34 8.98
C GLU A 674 16.43 14.62 8.44
N LYS A 675 15.79 14.57 7.27
CA LYS A 675 15.04 15.70 6.69
C LYS A 675 13.86 16.11 7.57
N VAL A 676 13.04 15.16 8.02
CA VAL A 676 11.90 15.44 8.91
C VAL A 676 12.37 15.98 10.28
N LEU A 677 13.47 15.45 10.83
CA LEU A 677 14.07 15.99 12.05
C LEU A 677 14.60 17.42 11.87
N ALA A 678 15.21 17.72 10.72
CA ALA A 678 15.67 19.07 10.39
C ALA A 678 14.49 20.04 10.21
N GLU A 679 13.47 19.67 9.43
CA GLU A 679 12.24 20.46 9.23
C GLU A 679 11.52 20.74 10.56
N HIS A 680 11.37 19.73 11.42
CA HIS A 680 10.79 19.90 12.75
C HIS A 680 11.61 20.86 13.63
N LYS A 681 12.95 20.79 13.56
CA LYS A 681 13.83 21.69 14.29
C LYS A 681 13.75 23.12 13.76
N ASP A 682 13.70 23.31 12.44
CA ASP A 682 13.55 24.62 11.81
C ASP A 682 12.18 25.23 12.14
N CYS A 683 11.10 24.44 12.17
CA CYS A 683 9.79 24.88 12.66
C CYS A 683 9.84 25.34 14.12
N LEU A 684 10.54 24.62 15.01
CA LEU A 684 10.72 25.02 16.41
C LEU A 684 11.52 26.32 16.54
N ASP A 685 12.61 26.48 15.78
CA ASP A 685 13.41 27.70 15.78
C ASP A 685 12.67 28.90 15.14
N GLN A 686 11.78 28.65 14.18
CA GLN A 686 10.90 29.67 13.60
C GLN A 686 9.81 30.10 14.59
N LEU A 687 9.14 29.16 15.26
CA LEU A 687 8.18 29.43 16.33
C LEU A 687 8.83 30.22 17.49
N LYS A 688 10.07 29.86 17.84
CA LYS A 688 10.85 30.57 18.86
C LYS A 688 11.19 32.00 18.45
N LYS A 689 11.55 32.24 17.18
CA LYS A 689 11.78 33.60 16.64
C LYS A 689 10.48 34.41 16.60
N GLU A 690 9.36 33.80 16.22
CA GLU A 690 8.06 34.48 16.19
C GLU A 690 7.61 34.89 17.61
N ASN A 691 7.73 33.99 18.59
CA ASN A 691 7.44 34.30 19.98
C ASN A 691 8.39 35.37 20.55
N GLN A 692 9.68 35.32 20.22
CA GLN A 692 10.65 36.36 20.59
C GLN A 692 10.28 37.72 19.96
N HIS A 693 9.90 37.75 18.69
CA HIS A 693 9.48 38.98 18.01
C HIS A 693 8.18 39.56 18.58
N ARG A 694 7.19 38.71 18.89
CA ARG A 694 5.97 39.14 19.59
C ARG A 694 6.27 39.71 20.98
N LEU A 695 7.24 39.13 21.70
CA LEU A 695 7.68 39.64 23.00
C LEU A 695 8.39 40.99 22.87
N GLU A 696 9.28 41.15 21.89
CA GLU A 696 9.97 42.41 21.58
C GLU A 696 8.98 43.51 21.16
N GLN A 697 8.00 43.19 20.31
CA GLN A 697 6.93 44.11 19.91
C GLN A 697 6.06 44.53 21.11
N MET A 698 5.75 43.60 22.02
CA MET A 698 5.07 43.91 23.29
C MET A 698 5.92 44.85 24.15
N GLN A 699 7.22 44.58 24.30
CA GLN A 699 8.14 45.41 25.08
C GLN A 699 8.30 46.82 24.49
N GLU A 700 8.36 46.94 23.16
CA GLU A 700 8.42 48.23 22.47
C GLU A 700 7.11 49.01 22.64
N SER A 701 5.95 48.36 22.47
CA SER A 701 4.65 49.01 22.72
C SER A 701 4.50 49.47 24.17
N HIS A 702 4.95 48.67 25.14
CA HIS A 702 4.98 49.04 26.55
C HIS A 702 5.97 50.19 26.83
N ALA A 703 7.13 50.21 26.17
CA ALA A 703 8.10 51.30 26.30
C ALA A 703 7.54 52.64 25.80
N VAL A 704 6.80 52.63 24.68
CA VAL A 704 6.09 53.81 24.14
C VAL A 704 5.03 54.29 25.13
N VAL A 705 4.15 53.40 25.63
CA VAL A 705 3.12 53.77 26.62
C VAL A 705 3.74 54.30 27.92
N MET A 706 4.84 53.72 28.39
CA MET A 706 5.58 54.24 29.55
C MET A 706 6.19 55.62 29.28
N GLN A 707 6.67 55.89 28.07
CA GLN A 707 7.20 57.20 27.69
C GLN A 707 6.09 58.26 27.60
N GLU A 708 4.93 57.93 27.04
CA GLU A 708 3.74 58.79 27.04
C GLU A 708 3.27 59.11 28.46
N LYS A 709 3.23 58.10 29.35
CA LYS A 709 2.88 58.28 30.75
C LYS A 709 3.91 59.13 31.51
N GLN A 710 5.19 58.96 31.22
CA GLN A 710 6.26 59.81 31.77
C GLN A 710 6.10 61.27 31.32
N GLN A 711 5.76 61.53 30.05
CA GLN A 711 5.47 62.88 29.55
C GLN A 711 4.23 63.50 30.22
N GLN A 712 3.17 62.72 30.45
CA GLN A 712 1.99 63.18 31.21
C GLN A 712 2.35 63.57 32.64
N VAL A 713 3.25 62.83 33.30
CA VAL A 713 3.75 63.17 34.65
C VAL A 713 4.60 64.44 34.64
N GLU A 714 5.47 64.63 33.64
CA GLU A 714 6.29 65.84 33.49
C GLU A 714 5.44 67.09 33.23
N GLU A 715 4.38 66.99 32.42
CA GLU A 715 3.43 68.08 32.18
C GLU A 715 2.65 68.45 33.46
N LEU A 716 2.25 67.45 34.26
CA LEU A 716 1.62 67.67 35.56
C LEU A 716 2.58 68.30 36.59
N GLN A 717 3.85 67.89 36.60
CA GLN A 717 4.88 68.53 37.44
C GLN A 717 5.09 70.01 37.08
N LEU A 718 5.09 70.34 35.78
CA LEU A 718 5.19 71.74 35.33
C LEU A 718 4.00 72.57 35.85
N LYS A 719 2.76 72.05 35.69
CA LYS A 719 1.53 72.69 36.20
C LYS A 719 1.55 72.87 37.72
N VAL A 720 2.09 71.91 38.48
CA VAL A 720 2.26 72.04 39.95
C VAL A 720 3.29 73.14 40.28
N SER A 721 4.36 73.29 39.50
CA SER A 721 5.31 74.39 39.66
C SER A 721 4.65 75.75 39.39
N ASP A 722 3.91 75.88 38.29
CA ASP A 722 3.20 77.12 37.93
C ASP A 722 2.19 77.53 39.03
N LEU A 723 1.46 76.57 39.60
CA LEU A 723 0.54 76.80 40.72
C LEU A 723 1.28 77.21 42.01
N SER A 724 2.46 76.64 42.27
CA SER A 724 3.31 77.04 43.41
C SER A 724 3.83 78.47 43.26
N ASP A 725 4.25 78.86 42.05
CA ASP A 725 4.68 80.23 41.74
C ASP A 725 3.53 81.23 41.83
N LEU A 726 2.32 80.83 41.44
CA LEU A 726 1.12 81.64 41.61
C LEU A 726 0.77 81.82 43.11
N ARG A 727 0.88 80.75 43.91
CA ARG A 727 0.67 80.80 45.37
C ARG A 727 1.68 81.75 46.03
N CYS A 728 2.95 81.66 45.66
CA CYS A 728 4.02 82.54 46.15
C CYS A 728 3.73 84.03 45.83
N LYS A 729 3.26 84.34 44.62
CA LYS A 729 2.84 85.71 44.25
C LYS A 729 1.67 86.21 45.12
N LEU A 730 0.67 85.37 45.34
CA LEU A 730 -0.49 85.71 46.20
C LEU A 730 -0.08 85.89 47.67
N GLU A 731 0.81 85.06 48.20
CA GLU A 731 1.40 85.23 49.54
C GLU A 731 2.14 86.58 49.68
N VAL A 732 2.87 87.01 48.65
CA VAL A 732 3.55 88.32 48.62
C VAL A 732 2.56 89.48 48.50
N GLU A 733 1.52 89.38 47.66
CA GLU A 733 0.47 90.41 47.56
C GLU A 733 -0.31 90.56 48.87
N LEU A 734 -0.61 89.47 49.57
CA LEU A 734 -1.22 89.49 50.90
C LEU A 734 -0.31 90.21 51.91
N ALA A 735 0.99 89.87 51.96
CA ALA A 735 1.94 90.53 52.86
C ALA A 735 2.10 92.04 52.57
N LEU A 736 2.05 92.45 51.30
CA LEU A 736 2.03 93.87 50.92
C LEU A 736 0.75 94.57 51.37
N LYS A 737 -0.41 93.91 51.27
CA LYS A 737 -1.69 94.46 51.74
C LYS A 737 -1.74 94.55 53.27
N GLU A 738 -1.17 93.60 53.99
CA GLU A 738 -1.01 93.68 55.45
C GLU A 738 -0.13 94.88 55.83
N ALA A 739 1.01 95.08 55.15
CA ALA A 739 1.87 96.24 55.37
C ALA A 739 1.18 97.60 55.09
N GLU A 740 0.39 97.70 54.00
CA GLU A 740 -0.44 98.89 53.73
C GLU A 740 -1.46 99.16 54.86
N THR A 741 -2.07 98.10 55.44
CA THR A 741 -3.02 98.27 56.55
C THR A 741 -2.35 98.70 57.86
N ASP A 742 -1.13 98.24 58.13
CA ASP A 742 -0.37 98.69 59.31
C ASP A 742 0.17 100.12 59.15
N GLU A 743 0.50 100.57 57.93
CA GLU A 743 0.85 101.98 57.66
C GLU A 743 -0.36 102.92 57.90
N MET A 744 -1.55 102.53 57.44
CA MET A 744 -2.80 103.25 57.76
C MET A 744 -3.06 103.35 59.28
N LYS A 745 -2.73 102.29 60.03
CA LYS A 745 -2.90 102.21 61.47
C LYS A 745 -1.93 103.13 62.22
N LEU A 746 -0.71 103.28 61.72
CA LEU A 746 0.32 104.16 62.28
C LEU A 746 -0.05 105.64 62.09
N LEU A 747 -0.58 106.01 60.91
CA LEU A 747 -1.13 107.35 60.63
C LEU A 747 -2.33 107.70 61.52
N LEU A 748 -3.18 106.72 61.86
CA LEU A 748 -4.28 106.91 62.82
C LEU A 748 -3.76 107.16 64.24
N GLU A 749 -2.71 106.47 64.68
CA GLU A 749 -2.15 106.61 66.02
C GLU A 749 -1.35 107.94 66.18
N GLU A 750 -0.70 108.45 65.12
CA GLU A 750 -0.10 109.79 65.14
C GLU A 750 -1.15 110.92 65.23
N SER A 751 -2.24 110.81 64.49
CA SER A 751 -3.38 111.74 64.56
C SER A 751 -4.02 111.77 65.96
N ARG A 752 -4.16 110.58 66.57
CA ARG A 752 -4.69 110.39 67.93
C ARG A 752 -3.85 111.09 69.00
N ASN A 753 -2.51 111.02 68.90
CA ASN A 753 -1.62 111.63 69.87
C ASN A 753 -1.63 113.16 69.85
N GLN A 754 -1.87 113.80 68.69
CA GLN A 754 -1.96 115.28 68.60
C GLN A 754 -3.24 115.87 69.21
N GLN A 755 -4.32 115.09 69.34
CA GLN A 755 -5.57 115.55 69.98
C GLN A 755 -5.59 115.32 71.51
N GLN A 756 -4.73 114.45 72.03
CA GLN A 756 -4.80 113.94 73.40
C GLN A 756 -4.31 114.94 74.47
N GLU A 757 -3.48 115.94 74.13
CA GLU A 757 -3.08 116.99 75.07
C GLU A 757 -4.14 118.09 75.26
N THR A 758 -4.87 118.45 74.20
CA THR A 758 -5.82 119.58 74.22
C THR A 758 -7.15 119.21 74.90
N LEU A 759 -7.60 117.96 74.78
CA LEU A 759 -8.90 117.50 75.32
C LEU A 759 -8.90 117.26 76.84
N LYS A 760 -7.73 117.18 77.47
CA LYS A 760 -7.56 116.76 78.87
C LYS A 760 -8.14 117.73 79.92
N SER A 761 -8.50 118.96 79.54
CA SER A 761 -9.11 119.96 80.44
C SER A 761 -10.63 120.12 80.27
N GLN A 762 -11.20 119.53 79.21
CA GLN A 762 -12.60 119.76 78.82
C GLN A 762 -13.48 118.50 78.98
N ILE A 763 -12.87 117.31 78.89
CA ILE A 763 -13.53 116.00 79.05
C ILE A 763 -14.18 115.82 80.43
N ASP A 764 -13.60 116.35 81.51
CA ASP A 764 -14.12 116.18 82.89
C ASP A 764 -15.50 116.81 83.14
N LYS A 765 -16.01 117.65 82.22
CA LYS A 765 -17.36 118.23 82.30
C LYS A 765 -18.39 117.62 81.34
N GLU A 766 -17.96 116.97 80.27
CA GLU A 766 -18.86 116.40 79.24
C GLU A 766 -19.02 114.88 79.37
N THR A 767 -18.10 114.20 80.06
CA THR A 767 -18.14 112.73 80.28
C THR A 767 -19.43 112.25 80.98
N GLU A 768 -20.08 113.11 81.77
CA GLU A 768 -21.30 112.76 82.51
C GLU A 768 -22.59 112.90 81.67
N SER A 769 -22.55 113.58 80.52
CA SER A 769 -23.69 113.68 79.58
C SER A 769 -23.63 112.61 78.49
N LEU A 770 -22.48 112.42 77.85
CA LEU A 770 -22.29 111.46 76.74
C LEU A 770 -22.50 109.99 77.16
N LYS A 771 -22.28 109.68 78.44
CA LYS A 771 -22.51 108.33 79.00
C LYS A 771 -23.96 107.85 78.87
N LYS A 772 -24.94 108.75 78.66
CA LYS A 772 -26.36 108.42 78.43
C LYS A 772 -26.74 108.23 76.96
N GLU A 773 -25.87 108.58 76.01
CA GLU A 773 -26.09 108.34 74.57
C GLU A 773 -25.41 107.07 74.07
N ILE A 774 -24.25 106.70 74.65
CA ILE A 774 -23.51 105.47 74.31
C ILE A 774 -24.40 104.21 74.47
N ASP A 775 -25.20 104.15 75.54
CA ASP A 775 -26.11 103.02 75.82
C ASP A 775 -27.21 102.83 74.74
N LYS A 776 -27.51 103.85 73.93
CA LYS A 776 -28.46 103.77 72.81
C LYS A 776 -27.82 103.36 71.47
N LEU A 777 -26.51 103.52 71.31
CA LEU A 777 -25.80 103.12 70.09
C LEU A 777 -25.30 101.67 70.16
N ASN A 778 -24.88 101.20 71.34
CA ASN A 778 -24.45 99.81 71.53
C ASN A 778 -25.54 98.78 71.16
N SER A 779 -26.80 99.06 71.49
CA SER A 779 -27.94 98.19 71.13
C SER A 779 -28.21 98.11 69.62
N LYS A 780 -27.57 98.96 68.79
CA LYS A 780 -27.72 98.95 67.33
C LYS A 780 -26.51 98.34 66.59
N ILE A 781 -25.33 98.35 67.22
CA ILE A 781 -24.13 97.67 66.71
C ILE A 781 -24.28 96.14 66.83
N GLN A 782 -24.92 95.66 67.91
CA GLN A 782 -25.04 94.23 68.20
C GLN A 782 -25.88 93.45 67.16
N ILE A 783 -26.89 94.10 66.55
CA ILE A 783 -27.71 93.49 65.49
C ILE A 783 -26.89 93.29 64.21
N ASN A 784 -26.11 94.29 63.79
CA ASN A 784 -25.26 94.17 62.59
C ASN A 784 -24.14 93.14 62.76
N SER A 785 -23.58 92.95 63.96
CA SER A 785 -22.54 91.91 64.16
C SER A 785 -23.07 90.49 63.94
N GLU A 786 -24.35 90.24 64.23
CA GLU A 786 -24.95 88.92 64.06
C GLU A 786 -25.13 88.58 62.56
N GLU A 787 -25.51 89.54 61.72
CA GLU A 787 -25.64 89.34 60.26
C GLU A 787 -24.30 89.05 59.57
N TYR A 788 -23.22 89.76 59.93
CA TYR A 788 -21.88 89.48 59.39
C TYR A 788 -21.32 88.12 59.84
N GLN A 789 -21.69 87.65 61.04
CA GLN A 789 -21.28 86.33 61.54
C GLN A 789 -21.91 85.19 60.73
N VAL A 790 -23.17 85.36 60.29
CA VAL A 790 -23.90 84.37 59.48
C VAL A 790 -23.27 84.23 58.08
N GLY A 791 -23.04 85.33 57.36
CA GLY A 791 -22.45 85.27 56.01
C GLY A 791 -21.04 84.66 55.98
N LEU A 792 -20.23 84.88 57.01
CA LEU A 792 -18.91 84.22 57.16
C LEU A 792 -19.02 82.73 57.47
N SER A 793 -20.12 82.27 58.07
CA SER A 793 -20.37 80.84 58.28
C SER A 793 -20.79 80.13 56.99
N GLU A 794 -21.68 80.75 56.20
CA GLU A 794 -22.19 80.22 54.93
C GLU A 794 -21.08 80.02 53.89
N LEU A 795 -20.17 80.99 53.76
CA LEU A 795 -19.02 80.89 52.84
C LEU A 795 -18.06 79.76 53.23
N ARG A 796 -17.83 79.53 54.53
CA ARG A 796 -16.98 78.41 55.00
C ARG A 796 -17.62 77.05 54.71
N THR A 797 -18.93 76.91 54.86
CA THR A 797 -19.63 75.68 54.46
C THR A 797 -19.51 75.42 52.96
N LEU A 798 -19.69 76.43 52.10
CA LEU A 798 -19.54 76.26 50.65
C LEU A 798 -18.13 75.82 50.24
N MET A 799 -17.08 76.47 50.75
CA MET A 799 -15.69 76.06 50.49
C MET A 799 -15.37 74.64 51.00
N THR A 800 -16.03 74.19 52.08
CA THR A 800 -15.84 72.83 52.61
C THR A 800 -16.49 71.80 51.67
N ILE A 801 -17.71 72.08 51.19
CA ILE A 801 -18.45 71.22 50.25
C ILE A 801 -17.68 71.04 48.93
N GLU A 802 -17.21 72.13 48.30
CA GLU A 802 -16.43 72.02 47.05
C GLU A 802 -15.12 71.24 47.24
N LYS A 803 -14.43 71.44 48.37
CA LYS A 803 -13.21 70.70 48.71
C LYS A 803 -13.49 69.21 48.86
N ASP A 804 -14.57 68.83 49.57
CA ASP A 804 -14.92 67.42 49.78
C ASP A 804 -15.41 66.76 48.48
N GLN A 805 -16.15 67.48 47.64
CA GLN A 805 -16.64 66.99 46.34
C GLN A 805 -15.48 66.73 45.35
N CYS A 806 -14.49 67.63 45.29
CA CYS A 806 -13.27 67.43 44.49
C CYS A 806 -12.42 66.26 44.99
N ILE A 807 -12.37 66.02 46.31
CA ILE A 807 -11.68 64.85 46.89
C ILE A 807 -12.43 63.55 46.52
N SER A 808 -13.77 63.53 46.59
CA SER A 808 -14.58 62.38 46.18
C SER A 808 -14.33 62.00 44.71
N GLU A 809 -14.44 62.95 43.78
CA GLU A 809 -14.18 62.70 42.34
C GLU A 809 -12.74 62.25 42.03
N LEU A 810 -11.78 62.51 42.92
CA LEU A 810 -10.41 62.02 42.78
C LEU A 810 -10.26 60.57 43.30
N VAL A 811 -10.97 60.24 44.38
CA VAL A 811 -11.00 58.89 44.98
C VAL A 811 -11.77 57.92 44.07
N ASP A 812 -12.95 58.32 43.58
CA ASP A 812 -13.79 57.49 42.71
C ASP A 812 -13.01 57.04 41.45
N ARG A 813 -12.34 57.98 40.77
CA ARG A 813 -11.51 57.66 39.59
C ARG A 813 -10.32 56.75 39.91
N TYR A 814 -9.69 56.93 41.07
CA TYR A 814 -8.58 56.05 41.49
C TYR A 814 -9.09 54.64 41.81
N GLU A 815 -10.28 54.52 42.40
CA GLU A 815 -10.92 53.24 42.68
C GLU A 815 -11.38 52.54 41.40
N GLU A 816 -11.92 53.26 40.42
CA GLU A 816 -12.21 52.77 39.06
C GLU A 816 -10.96 52.23 38.36
N GLU A 817 -9.86 53.00 38.30
CA GLU A 817 -8.60 52.55 37.70
C GLU A 817 -8.00 51.33 38.43
N SER A 818 -8.05 51.32 39.77
CA SER A 818 -7.55 50.21 40.59
C SER A 818 -8.36 48.93 40.36
N ASN A 819 -9.69 49.05 40.24
CA ASN A 819 -10.58 47.93 39.94
C ASN A 819 -10.35 47.41 38.51
N LEU A 820 -10.21 48.29 37.52
CA LEU A 820 -9.89 47.89 36.14
C LEU A 820 -8.58 47.10 36.07
N LEU A 821 -7.49 47.64 36.65
CA LEU A 821 -6.20 46.96 36.72
C LEU A 821 -6.28 45.60 37.44
N ARG A 822 -7.08 45.49 38.51
CA ARG A 822 -7.31 44.23 39.22
C ARG A 822 -8.07 43.21 38.36
N THR A 823 -9.04 43.64 37.54
CA THR A 823 -9.73 42.72 36.61
C THR A 823 -8.81 42.22 35.49
N GLU A 824 -7.95 43.08 34.93
CA GLU A 824 -6.97 42.67 33.91
C GLU A 824 -5.90 41.72 34.48
N LEU A 825 -5.39 41.99 35.69
CA LEU A 825 -4.48 41.09 36.39
C LEU A 825 -5.11 39.70 36.60
N ASN A 826 -6.39 39.64 36.98
CA ASN A 826 -7.11 38.39 37.15
C ASN A 826 -7.30 37.63 35.81
N LYS A 827 -7.60 38.33 34.71
CA LYS A 827 -7.67 37.74 33.36
C LYS A 827 -6.34 37.14 32.92
N VAL A 828 -5.23 37.89 33.08
CA VAL A 828 -3.87 37.43 32.75
C VAL A 828 -3.49 36.22 33.60
N THR A 829 -3.80 36.24 34.90
CA THR A 829 -3.52 35.11 35.81
C THR A 829 -4.27 33.85 35.39
N LEU A 830 -5.56 33.97 35.03
CA LEU A 830 -6.38 32.85 34.56
C LEU A 830 -5.89 32.27 33.23
N LEU A 831 -5.43 33.12 32.30
CA LEU A 831 -4.83 32.67 31.03
C LEU A 831 -3.52 31.92 31.28
N ASN A 832 -2.65 32.44 32.15
CA ASN A 832 -1.38 31.78 32.48
C ASN A 832 -1.60 30.39 33.11
N GLN A 833 -2.58 30.26 34.01
CA GLN A 833 -2.93 28.96 34.60
C GLN A 833 -3.41 27.95 33.52
N LYS A 834 -4.28 28.38 32.61
CA LYS A 834 -4.76 27.52 31.50
C LYS A 834 -3.61 27.06 30.58
N THR A 835 -2.65 27.93 30.28
CA THR A 835 -1.46 27.58 29.49
C THR A 835 -0.60 26.54 30.22
N SER A 836 -0.33 26.74 31.51
CA SER A 836 0.46 25.80 32.32
C SER A 836 -0.22 24.41 32.44
N GLU A 837 -1.55 24.37 32.57
CA GLU A 837 -2.30 23.11 32.57
C GLU A 837 -2.26 22.40 31.20
N ALA A 838 -2.22 23.15 30.10
CA ALA A 838 -2.08 22.58 28.75
C ALA A 838 -0.65 22.03 28.50
N GLU A 839 0.39 22.78 28.89
CA GLU A 839 1.79 22.32 28.85
C GLU A 839 1.98 21.02 29.63
N LYS A 840 1.41 20.94 30.84
CA LYS A 840 1.48 19.74 31.67
C LYS A 840 0.86 18.52 30.98
N ARG A 841 -0.33 18.65 30.39
CA ARG A 841 -1.00 17.57 29.66
C ARG A 841 -0.20 17.11 28.44
N LEU A 842 0.42 18.03 27.71
CA LEU A 842 1.30 17.70 26.58
C LEU A 842 2.56 16.97 27.04
N SER A 843 3.17 17.39 28.15
CA SER A 843 4.31 16.69 28.75
C SER A 843 3.94 15.27 29.20
N GLU A 844 2.78 15.09 29.83
CA GLU A 844 2.27 13.77 30.23
C GLU A 844 2.07 12.85 29.00
N GLN A 845 1.45 13.36 27.92
CA GLN A 845 1.28 12.61 26.66
C GLN A 845 2.61 12.22 26.01
N ILE A 846 3.62 13.10 26.01
CA ILE A 846 4.96 12.79 25.48
C ILE A 846 5.59 11.65 26.26
N THR A 847 5.50 11.65 27.61
CA THR A 847 6.04 10.55 28.42
C THR A 847 5.32 9.22 28.20
N GLU A 848 4.00 9.24 27.98
CA GLU A 848 3.23 8.02 27.68
C GLU A 848 3.62 7.44 26.30
N LEU A 849 3.83 8.29 25.30
CA LEU A 849 4.27 7.88 23.96
C LEU A 849 5.70 7.33 23.97
N GLN A 850 6.62 7.96 24.73
CA GLN A 850 7.99 7.46 24.92
C GLN A 850 7.98 6.05 25.55
N SER A 851 7.21 5.84 26.61
CA SER A 851 7.10 4.53 27.26
C SER A 851 6.53 3.43 26.34
N LYS A 852 5.56 3.77 25.48
CA LYS A 852 5.03 2.83 24.47
C LYS A 852 6.09 2.46 23.43
N LEU A 853 6.86 3.43 22.96
CA LEU A 853 7.94 3.21 21.99
C LEU A 853 9.04 2.30 22.57
N GLU A 854 9.45 2.50 23.83
CA GLU A 854 10.42 1.63 24.50
C GLU A 854 9.93 0.18 24.60
N LEU A 855 8.65 -0.03 24.94
CA LEU A 855 8.05 -1.38 25.00
C LEU A 855 8.00 -2.06 23.62
N GLU A 856 7.75 -1.31 22.56
CA GLU A 856 7.72 -1.82 21.18
C GLU A 856 9.13 -2.16 20.66
N VAL A 857 10.14 -1.36 21.01
CA VAL A 857 11.56 -1.68 20.75
C VAL A 857 11.98 -2.97 21.44
N ILE A 858 11.65 -3.13 22.73
CA ILE A 858 11.96 -4.37 23.49
C ILE A 858 11.27 -5.60 22.87
N ALA A 859 10.03 -5.44 22.37
CA ALA A 859 9.32 -6.52 21.68
C ALA A 859 10.00 -6.92 20.36
N LEU A 860 10.43 -5.94 19.57
CA LEU A 860 11.15 -6.15 18.30
C LEU A 860 12.53 -6.79 18.50
N GLU A 861 13.27 -6.39 19.55
CA GLU A 861 14.53 -7.05 19.92
C GLU A 861 14.31 -8.52 20.28
N LYS A 862 13.25 -8.83 21.04
CA LYS A 862 12.89 -10.22 21.37
C LYS A 862 12.57 -11.03 20.11
N GLU A 863 11.74 -10.51 19.22
CA GLU A 863 11.40 -11.17 17.95
C GLU A 863 12.66 -11.42 17.08
N LYS A 864 13.60 -10.48 17.08
CA LYS A 864 14.90 -10.63 16.41
C LYS A 864 15.73 -11.77 17.00
N THR A 865 15.77 -11.92 18.33
CA THR A 865 16.47 -13.05 18.97
C THR A 865 15.83 -14.39 18.69
N GLU A 866 14.50 -14.46 18.63
CA GLU A 866 13.75 -15.69 18.30
C GLU A 866 13.98 -16.11 16.83
N LYS A 867 14.02 -15.15 15.90
CA LYS A 867 14.38 -15.40 14.48
C LYS A 867 15.81 -15.92 14.32
N LEU A 868 16.77 -15.38 15.07
CA LEU A 868 18.17 -15.82 15.06
C LEU A 868 18.32 -17.29 15.49
N ALA A 869 17.63 -17.68 16.57
CA ALA A 869 17.61 -19.08 17.02
C ALA A 869 16.97 -20.04 15.98
N LEU A 870 15.99 -19.55 15.23
CA LEU A 870 15.32 -20.30 14.16
C LEU A 870 16.24 -20.52 12.95
N CYS A 871 17.04 -19.50 12.56
CA CYS A 871 18.09 -19.64 11.54
C CYS A 871 19.16 -20.64 11.96
N GLU A 872 19.69 -20.56 13.18
CA GLU A 872 20.66 -21.57 13.68
C GLU A 872 20.09 -23.00 13.66
N GLN A 873 18.78 -23.16 13.84
CA GLN A 873 18.12 -24.46 13.78
C GLN A 873 17.92 -24.95 12.33
N GLN A 874 17.69 -24.04 11.39
CA GLN A 874 17.67 -24.34 9.96
C GLN A 874 19.04 -24.82 9.46
N GLU A 875 20.12 -24.11 9.78
CA GLU A 875 21.49 -24.51 9.41
C GLU A 875 21.84 -25.93 9.90
N LYS A 876 21.41 -26.28 11.12
CA LYS A 876 21.59 -27.64 11.69
C LYS A 876 20.83 -28.70 10.88
N TYR A 877 19.64 -28.41 10.37
CA TYR A 877 18.91 -29.34 9.50
C TYR A 877 19.53 -29.45 8.10
N GLU A 878 20.00 -28.35 7.52
CA GLU A 878 20.67 -28.35 6.21
C GLU A 878 21.98 -29.16 6.24
N ALA A 879 22.77 -29.04 7.31
CA ALA A 879 23.97 -29.86 7.52
C ALA A 879 23.65 -31.37 7.62
N VAL A 880 22.55 -31.75 8.29
CA VAL A 880 22.09 -33.16 8.36
C VAL A 880 21.63 -33.65 6.98
N ILE A 881 20.91 -32.82 6.21
CA ILE A 881 20.50 -33.15 4.85
C ILE A 881 21.70 -33.34 3.92
N HIS A 882 22.75 -32.51 4.05
CA HIS A 882 23.98 -32.67 3.27
C HIS A 882 24.65 -34.02 3.54
N LYS A 883 24.83 -34.35 4.82
CA LYS A 883 25.44 -35.61 5.23
C LYS A 883 24.66 -36.85 4.75
N LEU A 884 23.32 -36.80 4.81
CA LEU A 884 22.48 -37.89 4.30
C LEU A 884 22.54 -38.04 2.77
N LYS A 885 22.85 -36.97 2.02
CA LYS A 885 23.10 -37.06 0.57
C LYS A 885 24.45 -37.72 0.28
N GLU A 886 25.51 -37.35 1.01
CA GLU A 886 26.84 -37.99 0.91
C GLU A 886 26.77 -39.50 1.22
N GLU A 887 26.09 -39.88 2.31
CA GLU A 887 25.89 -41.29 2.69
C GLU A 887 25.12 -42.07 1.59
N LYS A 888 24.13 -41.43 0.94
CA LYS A 888 23.39 -42.03 -0.19
C LYS A 888 24.27 -42.22 -1.43
N GLU A 889 25.08 -41.24 -1.80
CA GLU A 889 25.97 -41.35 -2.98
C GLU A 889 27.04 -42.42 -2.79
N LEU A 890 27.60 -42.52 -1.57
CA LEU A 890 28.53 -43.59 -1.21
C LEU A 890 27.88 -44.96 -1.36
N LEU A 891 26.64 -45.13 -0.89
CA LEU A 891 25.90 -46.39 -0.99
C LEU A 891 25.64 -46.82 -2.44
N VAL A 892 25.25 -45.86 -3.31
CA VAL A 892 25.04 -46.11 -4.75
C VAL A 892 26.35 -46.48 -5.45
N SER A 893 27.45 -45.81 -5.11
CA SER A 893 28.78 -46.13 -5.65
C SER A 893 29.22 -47.55 -5.28
N THR A 894 29.03 -47.97 -4.03
CA THR A 894 29.30 -49.35 -3.59
C THR A 894 28.43 -50.37 -4.34
N GLN A 895 27.13 -50.12 -4.47
CA GLN A 895 26.21 -51.01 -5.17
C GLN A 895 26.57 -51.18 -6.66
N GLU A 896 27.03 -50.12 -7.32
CA GLU A 896 27.46 -50.18 -8.73
C GLU A 896 28.80 -50.93 -8.90
N GLN A 897 29.73 -50.82 -7.93
CA GLN A 897 30.96 -51.64 -7.90
C GLN A 897 30.64 -53.14 -7.72
N ASP A 898 29.76 -53.49 -6.79
CA ASP A 898 29.30 -54.87 -6.59
C ASP A 898 28.63 -55.43 -7.86
N ARG A 899 27.83 -54.60 -8.56
CA ARG A 899 27.20 -54.96 -9.84
C ARG A 899 28.23 -55.24 -10.94
N GLN A 900 29.30 -54.44 -11.03
CA GLN A 900 30.38 -54.64 -12.00
C GLN A 900 31.19 -55.91 -11.70
N LEU A 901 31.50 -56.18 -10.44
CA LEU A 901 32.16 -57.42 -10.01
C LEU A 901 31.33 -58.67 -10.35
N LEU A 902 30.01 -58.62 -10.15
CA LEU A 902 29.10 -59.72 -10.50
C LEU A 902 29.07 -59.97 -12.01
N ILE A 903 29.07 -58.91 -12.83
CA ILE A 903 29.10 -59.01 -14.30
C ILE A 903 30.42 -59.62 -14.80
N GLN A 904 31.57 -59.19 -14.25
CA GLN A 904 32.86 -59.83 -14.59
C GLN A 904 32.85 -61.32 -14.27
N LYS A 905 32.35 -61.71 -13.09
CA LYS A 905 32.33 -63.10 -12.66
C LYS A 905 31.48 -64.00 -13.58
N LEU A 906 30.29 -63.53 -13.94
CA LEU A 906 29.40 -64.21 -14.89
C LEU A 906 30.00 -64.31 -16.31
N ASN A 907 30.77 -63.31 -16.74
CA ASN A 907 31.46 -63.36 -18.03
C ASN A 907 32.58 -64.41 -18.04
N CYS A 908 33.39 -64.51 -16.98
CA CYS A 908 34.40 -65.57 -16.85
C CYS A 908 33.76 -66.97 -16.83
N GLU A 909 32.71 -67.17 -16.03
CA GLU A 909 31.97 -68.45 -15.99
C GLU A 909 31.39 -68.84 -17.36
N LYS A 910 30.93 -67.85 -18.15
CA LYS A 910 30.47 -68.05 -19.53
C LYS A 910 31.61 -68.41 -20.48
N GLU A 911 32.77 -67.77 -20.39
CA GLU A 911 33.94 -68.08 -21.22
C GLU A 911 34.47 -69.49 -20.95
N ASP A 912 34.56 -69.90 -19.69
CA ASP A 912 34.93 -71.26 -19.29
C ASP A 912 33.94 -72.31 -19.85
N ALA A 913 32.64 -72.04 -19.76
CA ALA A 913 31.60 -72.91 -20.30
C ALA A 913 31.67 -73.04 -21.83
N VAL A 914 31.89 -71.94 -22.56
CA VAL A 914 32.08 -71.94 -24.01
C VAL A 914 33.35 -72.70 -24.40
N GLN A 915 34.47 -72.47 -23.70
CA GLN A 915 35.73 -73.15 -24.00
C GLN A 915 35.65 -74.66 -23.71
N THR A 916 34.85 -75.06 -22.73
CA THR A 916 34.56 -76.48 -22.45
C THR A 916 33.73 -77.11 -23.57
N ALA A 917 32.65 -76.44 -24.01
CA ALA A 917 31.81 -76.91 -25.09
C ALA A 917 32.58 -77.01 -26.43
N CYS A 918 33.49 -76.07 -26.74
CA CYS A 918 34.34 -76.15 -27.92
C CYS A 918 35.25 -77.39 -27.90
N LYS A 919 35.92 -77.69 -26.77
CA LYS A 919 36.76 -78.87 -26.62
C LYS A 919 35.98 -80.18 -26.76
N GLU A 920 34.76 -80.23 -26.23
CA GLU A 920 33.86 -81.37 -26.39
C GLU A 920 33.42 -81.57 -27.85
N PHE A 921 33.18 -80.46 -28.58
CA PHE A 921 32.85 -80.49 -30.00
C PHE A 921 34.03 -80.93 -30.88
N GLU A 922 35.26 -80.52 -30.55
CA GLU A 922 36.49 -80.99 -31.22
C GLU A 922 36.71 -82.49 -31.03
N LEU A 923 36.53 -83.00 -29.80
CA LEU A 923 36.60 -84.44 -29.50
C LEU A 923 35.52 -85.24 -30.25
N GLN A 924 34.30 -84.70 -30.38
CA GLN A 924 33.24 -85.34 -31.19
C GLN A 924 33.59 -85.34 -32.68
N ARG A 925 34.21 -84.28 -33.21
CA ARG A 925 34.69 -84.23 -34.60
C ARG A 925 35.78 -85.27 -34.86
N GLU A 926 36.81 -85.35 -34.00
CA GLU A 926 37.89 -86.33 -34.14
C GLU A 926 37.37 -87.78 -34.07
N ALA A 927 36.40 -88.06 -33.19
CA ALA A 927 35.75 -89.36 -33.12
C ALA A 927 34.96 -89.69 -34.41
N ALA A 928 34.26 -88.71 -34.98
CA ALA A 928 33.53 -88.88 -36.24
C ALA A 928 34.47 -89.08 -37.45
N GLU A 929 35.55 -88.30 -37.55
CA GLU A 929 36.59 -88.45 -38.57
C GLU A 929 37.26 -89.83 -38.50
N LYS A 930 37.59 -90.31 -37.29
CA LYS A 930 38.15 -91.64 -37.09
C LYS A 930 37.18 -92.75 -37.49
N GLY A 931 35.90 -92.64 -37.12
CA GLY A 931 34.86 -93.59 -37.55
C GLY A 931 34.58 -93.58 -39.06
N LEU A 932 34.80 -92.45 -39.74
CA LEU A 932 34.77 -92.36 -41.21
C LEU A 932 35.99 -93.02 -41.84
N LEU A 933 37.19 -92.80 -41.28
CA LEU A 933 38.43 -93.47 -41.71
C LEU A 933 38.35 -95.00 -41.58
N GLU A 934 37.82 -95.52 -40.46
CA GLU A 934 37.58 -96.96 -40.28
C GLU A 934 36.55 -97.52 -41.29
N LYS A 935 35.51 -96.75 -41.62
CA LYS A 935 34.56 -97.10 -42.70
C LYS A 935 35.20 -97.10 -44.09
N ILE A 936 36.09 -96.14 -44.38
CA ILE A 936 36.82 -96.08 -45.64
C ILE A 936 37.73 -97.31 -45.76
N GLN A 937 38.47 -97.68 -44.70
CA GLN A 937 39.28 -98.91 -44.69
C GLN A 937 38.44 -100.20 -44.84
N GLN A 938 37.25 -100.26 -44.25
CA GLN A 938 36.32 -101.38 -44.46
C GLN A 938 35.81 -101.46 -45.91
N LEU A 939 35.52 -100.32 -46.55
CA LEU A 939 35.14 -100.26 -47.96
C LEU A 939 36.31 -100.62 -48.88
N GLU A 940 37.54 -100.17 -48.58
CA GLU A 940 38.75 -100.57 -49.29
C GLU A 940 39.05 -102.07 -49.16
N MET A 941 38.76 -102.69 -48.00
CA MET A 941 38.81 -104.16 -47.86
C MET A 941 37.72 -104.88 -48.66
N GLN A 942 36.50 -104.32 -48.74
CA GLN A 942 35.39 -104.90 -49.51
C GLN A 942 35.54 -104.76 -51.04
N VAL A 943 36.37 -103.82 -51.51
CA VAL A 943 36.72 -103.66 -52.93
C VAL A 943 37.91 -104.56 -53.34
N ASN A 944 38.62 -105.17 -52.38
CA ASN A 944 39.76 -106.07 -52.59
C ASN A 944 39.46 -107.55 -52.26
N GLN A 945 38.18 -107.96 -52.34
CA GLN A 945 37.71 -109.36 -52.37
C GLN A 945 36.87 -109.61 -53.61
#